data_AF-A0A168SD57-F1
#
_entry.id   AF-A0A168SD57-F1
#
_cell.length_a   1.000
_cell.length_b   1.000
_cell.length_c   1.000
_cell.angle_alpha   90.00
_cell.angle_beta   90.00
_cell.angle_gamma   90.00
#
_symmetry.space_group_name_H-M   'P 1'
#
loop_
_entity.id
_entity.type
_entity.pdbx_description
1 polymer ?
#
loop_
_entity_poly.entity_id
_entity_poly.type
_entity_poly.pdbx_seq_one_letter_code
_entity_poly.pdbx_strand_id
1 'polypeptide(L)'
;MVVLAASIVSKSGKVVLSRQFREIQRSRIEGLLASFPKLTSTGHQHTTVETEHVRYVYQPLEDLFMVLITNRQSNILQDIESLHLFARVVTDMCRSCDERDILNNSFELLFAFDEIISEGYRENVNLSQVKNNIDMESHEEKIQEIIARNKEREAKEELKRRAKQFDLQRKEASKRGQGFMQGNFSSNTMGGRYSPSLEPSSQSMIQTPSYGGRSSTPPASSSSKAKGMQLGRKPKTADLFEAIKTEVEEPLLRSGAPMSRPGSQQKINPNQESVHVSIEERVSMVANQEGELEQLEVKGVLTLKISDPAMGRIRLSLDAADDAAIQFKTHPNVDKNVFKNEKAVQMRDTSRAFPVNQNLEVVRWKYSSQDETAVPLSITCWPSPADNGTCDVNIEYVLEADHLELRDVVIAIPLPGEPSATVHQVDGSYFVDRQRRVLEWQLPVINSNNKNGLLECTLPGSDASGFFPVMASFVGEKLICGVDVLDVQNLELQAPSIFSKEILLTSDEYTCQSGCLGDHFLSAQRIGSPTTMQVIKRSQRVHILTCHHYNPLDSKLSDIFGRKSTLVFILTFFLVGSMGCGAAQTMIQLGIARAIAGIGGAGLMVMSSVVIHDLVPMQQRGQYQSYINMAQTIGTTVGAPLGGIINEAFGWRHCFYLNGPPCLIILYVYIYRLENYNLPKSPGSQNWVSKFRGIDYWGAFLLLVANTAFVVATSFGGNTHAWSDPLIVTLLVVSPLFFLLFGLNEMHWATNPLISRTLIKNRNVVAVCLNNFFLCNSTMTMGFLIPQFFMGVLGYPTSSAGLWVLPRTICVAFGCWAAGRYLAVKGKYYHYVVTVMAFQLVSAISIYQWTPETPRWLQMLGMNVEGYAFGSIFVATMVALVAGIEQKETASATSMLFLCRSTGWLSGGSLSAAILQANLKTNLVKSITGPEADSIIEFVRTSITKIRTLSPELQIVVIKALQDAIHSSMLYAVATSVICFGITCLMKNYSLHRK
;
A
#
# COMPACT_ATOMS: atom_id res chain seq x y z
N MET A 1 -30.71 -11.52 -18.79
CA MET A 1 -30.39 -10.17 -19.30
C MET A 1 -28.90 -10.12 -19.57
N VAL A 2 -28.44 -9.51 -20.66
CA VAL A 2 -27.01 -9.43 -20.96
C VAL A 2 -26.68 -8.14 -21.71
N VAL A 3 -25.88 -7.27 -21.09
CA VAL A 3 -25.13 -6.23 -21.78
C VAL A 3 -23.91 -6.89 -22.41
N LEU A 4 -23.71 -6.71 -23.70
CA LEU A 4 -22.67 -7.38 -24.48
C LEU A 4 -21.36 -6.59 -24.45
N ALA A 5 -21.46 -5.27 -24.60
CA ALA A 5 -20.35 -4.33 -24.54
C ALA A 5 -20.82 -2.94 -24.08
N ALA A 6 -19.93 -2.19 -23.42
CA ALA A 6 -20.05 -0.77 -23.13
C ALA A 6 -18.93 -0.02 -23.86
N SER A 7 -19.27 0.99 -24.67
CA SER A 7 -18.32 1.63 -25.59
C SER A 7 -18.51 3.13 -25.67
N ILE A 8 -17.39 3.86 -25.66
CA ILE A 8 -17.34 5.30 -25.91
C ILE A 8 -16.93 5.49 -27.37
N VAL A 9 -17.71 6.27 -28.12
CA VAL A 9 -17.63 6.39 -29.59
C VAL A 9 -17.72 7.85 -29.98
N SER A 10 -16.94 8.32 -30.95
CA SER A 10 -17.09 9.67 -31.51
C SER A 10 -18.41 9.84 -32.27
N LYS A 11 -18.81 11.10 -32.50
CA LYS A 11 -19.88 11.46 -33.47
C LYS A 11 -19.64 10.91 -34.89
N SER A 12 -18.39 10.56 -35.24
CA SER A 12 -18.01 9.91 -36.51
C SER A 12 -17.97 8.37 -36.49
N GLY A 13 -18.32 7.71 -35.38
CA GLY A 13 -18.35 6.24 -35.27
C GLY A 13 -16.99 5.60 -34.95
N LYS A 14 -15.97 6.41 -34.64
CA LYS A 14 -14.66 5.94 -34.20
C LYS A 14 -14.76 5.48 -32.75
N VAL A 15 -14.40 4.23 -32.47
CA VAL A 15 -14.38 3.70 -31.11
C VAL A 15 -13.18 4.28 -30.36
N VAL A 16 -13.43 4.98 -29.25
CA VAL A 16 -12.39 5.53 -28.36
C VAL A 16 -12.01 4.50 -27.30
N LEU A 17 -13.02 3.95 -26.62
CA LEU A 17 -12.87 2.92 -25.59
C LEU A 17 -14.01 1.90 -25.73
N SER A 18 -13.74 0.62 -25.47
CA SER A 18 -14.79 -0.41 -25.48
C SER A 18 -14.44 -1.56 -24.52
N ARG A 19 -15.36 -1.82 -23.58
CA ARG A 19 -15.34 -2.99 -22.70
C ARG A 19 -16.31 -4.03 -23.24
N GLN A 20 -15.85 -5.28 -23.29
CA GLN A 20 -16.65 -6.44 -23.68
C GLN A 20 -16.92 -7.28 -22.43
N PHE A 21 -18.19 -7.58 -22.16
CA PHE A 21 -18.61 -8.40 -21.01
C PHE A 21 -19.06 -9.81 -21.41
N ARG A 22 -19.02 -10.11 -22.71
CA ARG A 22 -19.23 -11.44 -23.30
C ARG A 22 -18.28 -11.68 -24.47
N GLU A 23 -17.99 -12.94 -24.72
CA GLU A 23 -17.15 -13.38 -25.84
C GLU A 23 -17.81 -13.06 -27.19
N ILE A 24 -17.41 -11.95 -27.80
CA ILE A 24 -17.80 -11.55 -29.16
C ILE A 24 -16.52 -11.19 -29.91
N GLN A 25 -16.41 -11.60 -31.17
CA GLN A 25 -15.26 -11.25 -32.00
C GLN A 25 -15.12 -9.73 -32.11
N ARG A 26 -13.93 -9.19 -31.82
CA ARG A 26 -13.63 -7.75 -31.86
C ARG A 26 -14.10 -7.07 -33.16
N SER A 27 -13.86 -7.70 -34.31
CA SER A 27 -14.29 -7.24 -35.63
C SER A 27 -15.81 -7.07 -35.76
N ARG A 28 -16.61 -7.89 -35.06
CA ARG A 28 -18.07 -7.76 -35.02
C ARG A 28 -18.49 -6.53 -34.21
N ILE A 29 -17.83 -6.24 -33.10
CA ILE A 29 -18.12 -5.04 -32.30
C ILE A 29 -17.66 -3.78 -33.03
N GLU A 30 -16.48 -3.78 -33.63
CA GLU A 30 -16.01 -2.67 -34.48
C GLU A 30 -16.97 -2.41 -35.66
N GLY A 31 -17.47 -3.47 -36.31
CA GLY A 31 -18.49 -3.34 -37.37
C GLY A 31 -19.85 -2.82 -36.87
N LEU A 32 -20.29 -3.25 -35.69
CA LEU A 32 -21.53 -2.74 -35.07
C LEU A 32 -21.39 -1.26 -34.70
N LEU A 33 -20.28 -0.84 -34.09
CA LEU A 33 -20.06 0.55 -33.68
C LEU A 33 -19.79 1.48 -34.89
N ALA A 34 -19.13 0.99 -35.94
CA ALA A 34 -18.99 1.75 -37.20
C ALA A 34 -20.31 1.95 -37.96
N SER A 35 -21.34 1.13 -37.70
CA SER A 35 -22.68 1.31 -38.26
C SER A 35 -23.55 2.31 -37.47
N PHE A 36 -23.26 2.50 -36.18
CA PHE A 36 -24.10 3.23 -35.22
C PHE A 36 -24.46 4.68 -35.64
N PRO A 37 -23.54 5.56 -36.09
CA PRO A 37 -23.89 6.93 -36.45
C PRO A 37 -24.88 7.06 -37.60
N LYS A 38 -24.98 6.04 -38.47
CA LYS A 38 -25.96 6.02 -39.57
C LYS A 38 -27.38 5.77 -39.06
N LEU A 39 -27.50 5.09 -37.91
CA LEU A 39 -28.78 4.77 -37.28
C LEU A 39 -29.29 5.92 -36.38
N THR A 40 -28.39 6.77 -35.88
CA THR A 40 -28.74 7.93 -35.02
C THR A 40 -28.98 9.24 -35.79
N SER A 41 -28.74 9.25 -37.11
CA SER A 41 -28.87 10.43 -37.97
C SER A 41 -30.31 10.82 -38.35
N THR A 42 -31.31 10.03 -37.95
CA THR A 42 -32.74 10.40 -38.07
C THR A 42 -33.10 11.46 -37.02
N GLY A 43 -33.84 12.49 -37.41
CA GLY A 43 -34.12 13.70 -36.60
C GLY A 43 -34.99 13.55 -35.34
N HIS A 44 -35.02 12.38 -34.70
CA HIS A 44 -35.64 12.14 -33.40
C HIS A 44 -34.58 11.62 -32.43
N GLN A 45 -34.39 12.33 -31.31
CA GLN A 45 -33.48 11.91 -30.25
C GLN A 45 -34.08 10.74 -29.46
N HIS A 46 -33.80 9.51 -29.87
CA HIS A 46 -34.17 8.30 -29.14
C HIS A 46 -32.97 7.75 -28.37
N THR A 47 -33.07 7.64 -27.05
CA THR A 47 -32.04 7.03 -26.17
C THR A 47 -31.75 5.56 -26.49
N THR A 48 -32.58 4.93 -27.33
CA THR A 48 -32.43 3.54 -27.78
C THR A 48 -32.74 3.37 -29.25
N VAL A 49 -31.93 2.56 -29.94
CA VAL A 49 -32.08 2.20 -31.35
C VAL A 49 -32.03 0.68 -31.46
N GLU A 50 -33.04 0.05 -32.06
CA GLU A 50 -33.05 -1.39 -32.31
C GLU A 50 -32.65 -1.73 -33.74
N THR A 51 -31.86 -2.80 -33.87
CA THR A 51 -31.61 -3.51 -35.12
C THR A 51 -32.17 -4.92 -35.03
N GLU A 52 -32.09 -5.70 -36.11
CA GLU A 52 -32.60 -7.07 -36.16
C GLU A 52 -32.03 -7.98 -35.05
N HIS A 53 -30.78 -7.75 -34.62
CA HIS A 53 -30.05 -8.65 -33.70
C HIS A 53 -29.58 -8.00 -32.39
N VAL A 54 -29.38 -6.68 -32.35
CA VAL A 54 -28.92 -5.96 -31.13
C VAL A 54 -29.68 -4.65 -30.92
N ARG A 55 -29.84 -4.27 -29.66
CA ARG A 55 -30.28 -2.95 -29.22
C ARG A 55 -29.03 -2.12 -28.88
N TYR A 56 -29.00 -0.88 -29.35
CA TYR A 56 -28.08 0.15 -28.87
C TYR A 56 -28.84 1.01 -27.86
N VAL A 57 -28.28 1.19 -26.67
CA VAL A 57 -28.80 2.08 -25.61
C VAL A 57 -27.72 3.13 -25.40
N TYR A 58 -27.99 4.40 -25.71
CA TYR A 58 -26.94 5.42 -25.80
C TYR A 58 -27.36 6.80 -25.27
N GLN A 59 -26.35 7.55 -24.81
CA GLN A 59 -26.48 8.93 -24.33
C GLN A 59 -25.34 9.76 -24.93
N PRO A 60 -25.59 11.01 -25.38
CA PRO A 60 -24.51 11.94 -25.74
C PRO A 60 -23.65 12.27 -24.51
N LEU A 61 -22.36 12.41 -24.73
CA LEU A 61 -21.34 12.71 -23.74
C LEU A 61 -20.39 13.75 -24.37
N GLU A 62 -20.77 15.02 -24.31
CA GLU A 62 -20.12 16.15 -25.00
C GLU A 62 -19.95 15.91 -26.52
N ASP A 63 -18.72 15.66 -27.00
CA ASP A 63 -18.40 15.36 -28.40
C ASP A 63 -18.41 13.86 -28.76
N LEU A 64 -18.69 13.02 -27.77
CA LEU A 64 -18.75 11.57 -27.88
C LEU A 64 -20.17 11.05 -27.55
N PHE A 65 -20.34 9.74 -27.67
CA PHE A 65 -21.50 8.98 -27.24
C PHE A 65 -21.04 7.84 -26.33
N MET A 66 -21.70 7.67 -25.18
CA MET A 66 -21.62 6.42 -24.43
C MET A 66 -22.71 5.48 -24.94
N VAL A 67 -22.31 4.27 -25.33
CA VAL A 67 -23.13 3.30 -26.07
C VAL A 67 -23.03 1.92 -25.42
N LEU A 68 -24.15 1.40 -24.92
CA LEU A 68 -24.29 -0.02 -24.55
C LEU A 68 -24.85 -0.80 -25.73
N ILE A 69 -24.22 -1.92 -26.08
CA ILE A 69 -24.79 -2.92 -26.99
C ILE A 69 -25.43 -4.01 -26.15
N THR A 70 -26.75 -4.21 -26.28
CA THR A 70 -27.51 -5.17 -25.50
C THR A 70 -28.35 -6.09 -26.40
N ASN A 71 -28.71 -7.28 -25.89
CA ASN A 71 -29.64 -8.17 -26.60
C ASN A 71 -31.07 -7.62 -26.47
N ARG A 72 -31.90 -7.69 -27.52
CA ARG A 72 -33.30 -7.20 -27.52
C ARG A 72 -34.16 -7.76 -26.38
N GLN A 73 -33.79 -8.92 -25.82
CA GLN A 73 -34.39 -9.56 -24.65
C GLN A 73 -33.95 -8.99 -23.28
N SER A 74 -33.13 -7.93 -23.22
CA SER A 74 -32.80 -7.23 -21.98
C SER A 74 -33.95 -6.33 -21.50
N ASN A 75 -34.00 -6.08 -20.20
CA ASN A 75 -34.88 -5.06 -19.62
C ASN A 75 -34.31 -3.67 -19.93
N ILE A 76 -34.94 -2.98 -20.87
CA ILE A 76 -34.55 -1.67 -21.37
C ILE A 76 -34.40 -0.60 -20.27
N LEU A 77 -35.19 -0.66 -19.20
CA LEU A 77 -35.11 0.29 -18.09
C LEU A 77 -33.80 0.13 -17.31
N GLN A 78 -33.43 -1.11 -16.98
CA GLN A 78 -32.19 -1.42 -16.26
C GLN A 78 -30.95 -1.27 -17.15
N ASP A 79 -31.08 -1.40 -18.47
CA ASP A 79 -30.03 -1.00 -19.42
C ASP A 79 -29.80 0.52 -19.40
N ILE A 80 -30.87 1.33 -19.38
CA ILE A 80 -30.80 2.80 -19.32
C ILE A 80 -30.25 3.28 -17.96
N GLU A 81 -30.70 2.70 -16.84
CA GLU A 81 -30.10 2.95 -15.52
C GLU A 81 -28.61 2.58 -15.46
N SER A 82 -28.19 1.59 -16.25
CA SER A 82 -26.77 1.21 -16.37
C SER A 82 -26.01 2.24 -17.18
N LEU A 83 -26.52 2.64 -18.34
CA LEU A 83 -25.96 3.70 -19.18
C LEU A 83 -25.76 5.01 -18.40
N HIS A 84 -26.74 5.44 -17.59
CA HIS A 84 -26.61 6.63 -16.76
C HIS A 84 -25.54 6.49 -15.66
N LEU A 85 -25.37 5.31 -15.08
CA LEU A 85 -24.30 5.05 -14.10
C LEU A 85 -22.92 5.02 -14.78
N PHE A 86 -22.82 4.40 -15.96
CA PHE A 86 -21.63 4.44 -16.81
C PHE A 86 -21.25 5.88 -17.18
N ALA A 87 -22.19 6.68 -17.69
CA ALA A 87 -21.95 8.07 -18.03
C ALA A 87 -21.48 8.89 -16.82
N ARG A 88 -22.15 8.77 -15.66
CA ARG A 88 -21.74 9.43 -14.41
C ARG A 88 -20.36 9.01 -13.92
N VAL A 89 -19.98 7.74 -14.13
CA VAL A 89 -18.63 7.24 -13.83
C VAL A 89 -17.60 7.81 -14.79
N VAL A 90 -17.92 7.99 -16.08
CA VAL A 90 -17.00 8.67 -17.00
C VAL A 90 -16.82 10.15 -16.60
N THR A 91 -17.88 10.88 -16.24
CA THR A 91 -17.80 12.29 -15.83
C THR A 91 -17.24 12.54 -14.41
N ASP A 92 -17.22 11.53 -13.53
CA ASP A 92 -16.61 11.63 -12.18
C ASP A 92 -15.12 11.22 -12.17
N MET A 93 -14.66 10.56 -13.24
CA MET A 93 -13.28 10.06 -13.38
C MET A 93 -12.48 10.74 -14.49
N CYS A 94 -13.12 11.22 -15.56
CA CYS A 94 -12.53 12.12 -16.55
C CYS A 94 -12.96 13.56 -16.26
N ARG A 95 -12.07 14.52 -16.50
CA ARG A 95 -12.34 15.95 -16.24
C ARG A 95 -12.98 16.65 -17.43
N SER A 96 -12.70 16.14 -18.62
CA SER A 96 -13.31 16.50 -19.88
C SER A 96 -13.69 15.20 -20.59
N CYS A 97 -14.85 15.12 -21.26
CA CYS A 97 -15.24 13.88 -21.97
C CYS A 97 -14.58 13.79 -23.35
N ASP A 98 -13.34 14.27 -23.45
CA ASP A 98 -12.57 14.39 -24.67
C ASP A 98 -11.90 13.05 -25.02
N GLU A 99 -11.62 12.81 -26.31
CA GLU A 99 -11.02 11.53 -26.76
C GLU A 99 -9.66 11.26 -26.05
N ARG A 100 -8.95 12.33 -25.66
CA ARG A 100 -7.65 12.23 -24.99
C ARG A 100 -7.75 11.85 -23.51
N ASP A 101 -8.64 12.47 -22.74
CA ASP A 101 -8.72 12.19 -21.31
C ASP A 101 -9.32 10.81 -21.03
N ILE A 102 -10.30 10.40 -21.84
CA ILE A 102 -10.88 9.05 -21.80
C ILE A 102 -9.85 7.98 -22.19
N LEU A 103 -8.84 8.31 -23.01
CA LEU A 103 -7.69 7.43 -23.27
C LEU A 103 -6.68 7.43 -22.11
N ASN A 104 -6.44 8.56 -21.44
CA ASN A 104 -5.57 8.64 -20.26
C ASN A 104 -6.14 7.82 -19.11
N ASN A 105 -7.41 8.03 -18.77
CA ASN A 105 -8.12 7.40 -17.66
C ASN A 105 -8.69 6.02 -18.04
N SER A 106 -8.46 5.55 -19.27
CA SER A 106 -9.02 4.32 -19.84
C SER A 106 -8.89 3.09 -18.95
N PHE A 107 -7.77 2.91 -18.23
CA PHE A 107 -7.61 1.79 -17.30
C PHE A 107 -8.56 1.86 -16.10
N GLU A 108 -8.75 3.06 -15.54
CA GLU A 108 -9.59 3.25 -14.34
C GLU A 108 -11.07 3.21 -14.73
N LEU A 109 -11.43 3.78 -15.89
CA LEU A 109 -12.73 3.57 -16.52
C LEU A 109 -13.03 2.09 -16.75
N LEU A 110 -12.09 1.32 -17.31
CA LEU A 110 -12.29 -0.12 -17.55
C LEU A 110 -12.50 -0.92 -16.25
N PHE A 111 -11.86 -0.53 -15.14
CA PHE A 111 -12.12 -1.13 -13.82
C PHE A 111 -13.48 -0.72 -13.27
N ALA A 112 -13.83 0.57 -13.33
CA ALA A 112 -15.15 1.04 -12.93
C ALA A 112 -16.28 0.39 -13.75
N PHE A 113 -16.03 0.11 -15.02
CA PHE A 113 -16.97 -0.57 -15.92
C PHE A 113 -17.18 -2.04 -15.53
N ASP A 114 -16.14 -2.73 -15.04
CA ASP A 114 -16.24 -4.09 -14.49
C ASP A 114 -16.95 -4.12 -13.11
N GLU A 115 -16.82 -3.06 -12.30
CA GLU A 115 -17.57 -2.92 -11.03
C GLU A 115 -19.06 -2.60 -11.27
N ILE A 116 -19.43 -1.96 -12.38
CA ILE A 116 -20.84 -1.73 -12.76
C ILE A 116 -21.46 -2.99 -13.41
N ILE A 117 -20.70 -3.72 -14.24
CA ILE A 117 -21.19 -4.92 -14.95
C ILE A 117 -20.21 -6.09 -14.85
N SER A 118 -20.68 -7.16 -14.20
CA SER A 118 -20.02 -8.46 -14.12
C SER A 118 -20.66 -9.44 -15.10
N GLU A 119 -19.88 -10.03 -16.01
CA GLU A 119 -20.35 -11.04 -16.98
C GLU A 119 -21.60 -10.63 -17.81
N GLY A 120 -21.80 -9.32 -18.00
CA GLY A 120 -22.95 -8.76 -18.73
C GLY A 120 -24.20 -8.54 -17.88
N TYR A 121 -24.15 -8.80 -16.57
CA TYR A 121 -25.17 -8.48 -15.58
C TYR A 121 -24.79 -7.20 -14.81
N ARG A 122 -25.77 -6.32 -14.55
CA ARG A 122 -25.58 -5.10 -13.77
C ARG A 122 -25.49 -5.43 -12.27
N GLU A 123 -24.44 -4.94 -11.62
CA GLU A 123 -24.29 -4.98 -10.16
C GLU A 123 -25.05 -3.83 -9.46
N ASN A 124 -25.49 -4.07 -8.22
CA ASN A 124 -26.26 -3.09 -7.44
C ASN A 124 -25.36 -2.10 -6.69
N VAL A 125 -24.54 -1.37 -7.45
CA VAL A 125 -23.58 -0.37 -6.95
C VAL A 125 -24.00 1.06 -7.30
N ASN A 126 -23.65 2.01 -6.43
CA ASN A 126 -23.75 3.45 -6.66
C ASN A 126 -22.36 4.07 -6.88
N LEU A 127 -22.29 5.26 -7.48
CA LEU A 127 -21.04 5.96 -7.83
C LEU A 127 -20.03 6.00 -6.66
N SER A 128 -20.45 6.39 -5.46
CA SER A 128 -19.58 6.44 -4.27
C SER A 128 -19.08 5.06 -3.82
N GLN A 129 -19.81 3.98 -4.11
CA GLN A 129 -19.36 2.60 -3.83
C GLN A 129 -18.36 2.14 -4.89
N VAL A 130 -18.60 2.44 -6.16
CA VAL A 130 -17.63 2.20 -7.25
C VAL A 130 -16.31 2.91 -6.95
N LYS A 131 -16.37 4.20 -6.56
CA LYS A 131 -15.20 5.00 -6.16
C LYS A 131 -14.46 4.39 -4.97
N ASN A 132 -15.17 4.06 -3.87
CA ASN A 132 -14.57 3.38 -2.71
C ASN A 132 -13.95 2.01 -3.04
N ASN A 133 -14.55 1.25 -3.97
CA ASN A 133 -14.02 -0.05 -4.41
C ASN A 133 -12.72 0.12 -5.25
N ILE A 134 -12.63 1.19 -6.05
CA ILE A 134 -11.45 1.56 -6.86
C ILE A 134 -10.32 2.09 -5.97
N ASP A 135 -10.63 3.01 -5.05
CA ASP A 135 -9.64 3.64 -4.15
C ASP A 135 -9.01 2.64 -3.18
N MET A 136 -9.73 1.58 -2.81
CA MET A 136 -9.31 0.53 -1.88
C MET A 136 -8.82 0.99 -0.50
N GLU A 137 -9.16 2.21 -0.05
CA GLU A 137 -8.85 2.68 1.31
C GLU A 137 -9.49 1.76 2.37
N SER A 138 -8.66 1.07 3.15
CA SER A 138 -9.16 0.31 4.30
C SER A 138 -9.33 1.21 5.52
N HIS A 139 -10.57 1.32 6.03
CA HIS A 139 -10.87 1.96 7.30
C HIS A 139 -9.99 1.43 8.47
N GLU A 140 -9.57 0.16 8.43
CA GLU A 140 -8.66 -0.41 9.43
C GLU A 140 -7.27 0.22 9.43
N GLU A 141 -6.78 0.70 8.28
CA GLU A 141 -5.45 1.29 8.12
C GLU A 141 -5.40 2.69 8.73
N LYS A 142 -6.42 3.51 8.44
CA LYS A 142 -6.65 4.84 9.04
C LYS A 142 -6.70 4.76 10.58
N ILE A 143 -7.37 3.75 11.12
CA ILE A 143 -7.45 3.49 12.58
C ILE A 143 -6.08 3.05 13.13
N GLN A 144 -5.35 2.18 12.43
CA GLN A 144 -4.03 1.72 12.86
C GLN A 144 -2.99 2.85 12.87
N GLU A 145 -3.07 3.80 11.93
CA GLU A 145 -2.20 4.97 11.89
C GLU A 145 -2.41 5.87 13.12
N ILE A 146 -3.67 6.15 13.49
CA ILE A 146 -4.03 6.92 14.70
C ILE A 146 -3.51 6.23 15.97
N ILE A 147 -3.64 4.90 16.05
CA ILE A 147 -3.12 4.11 17.18
C ILE A 147 -1.59 4.16 17.26
N ALA A 148 -0.89 4.09 16.12
CA ALA A 148 0.57 4.21 16.06
C ALA A 148 1.04 5.60 16.52
N ARG A 149 0.41 6.66 16.00
CA ARG A 149 0.72 8.07 16.32
C ARG A 149 0.52 8.38 17.82
N ASN A 150 -0.50 7.80 18.45
CA ASN A 150 -0.70 7.90 19.90
C ASN A 150 0.36 7.14 20.72
N LYS A 151 0.72 5.91 20.32
CA LYS A 151 1.75 5.11 21.01
C LYS A 151 3.15 5.74 20.92
N GLU A 152 3.48 6.39 19.81
CA GLU A 152 4.74 7.13 19.71
C GLU A 152 4.78 8.30 20.70
N ARG A 153 3.67 9.04 20.84
CA ARG A 153 3.55 10.14 21.82
C ARG A 153 3.74 9.65 23.26
N GLU A 154 3.09 8.54 23.62
CA GLU A 154 3.22 7.89 24.93
C GLU A 154 4.66 7.44 25.23
N ALA A 155 5.31 6.74 24.29
CA ALA A 155 6.70 6.29 24.45
C ALA A 155 7.69 7.47 24.58
N LYS A 156 7.41 8.58 23.89
CA LYS A 156 8.21 9.83 23.95
C LYS A 156 8.06 10.53 25.30
N GLU A 157 6.89 10.43 25.94
CA GLU A 157 6.68 10.88 27.32
C GLU A 157 7.34 9.95 28.36
N GLU A 158 7.26 8.63 28.20
CA GLU A 158 8.00 7.66 29.05
C GLU A 158 9.51 7.94 29.06
N LEU A 159 10.10 8.13 27.88
CA LEU A 159 11.52 8.49 27.73
C LEU A 159 11.84 9.81 28.46
N LYS A 160 10.97 10.82 28.35
CA LYS A 160 11.11 12.12 29.02
C LYS A 160 10.96 12.01 30.55
N ARG A 161 10.14 11.08 31.06
CA ARG A 161 10.02 10.76 32.50
C ARG A 161 11.28 10.04 33.01
N ARG A 162 11.76 9.00 32.31
CA ARG A 162 12.98 8.25 32.71
C ARG A 162 14.24 9.10 32.65
N ALA A 163 14.39 9.98 31.65
CA ALA A 163 15.52 10.92 31.57
C ALA A 163 15.60 11.83 32.82
N LYS A 164 14.47 12.42 33.24
CA LYS A 164 14.39 13.22 34.48
C LYS A 164 14.81 12.43 35.73
N GLN A 165 14.45 11.15 35.83
CA GLN A 165 14.84 10.29 36.96
C GLN A 165 16.37 10.04 36.98
N PHE A 166 16.99 9.78 35.83
CA PHE A 166 18.45 9.62 35.75
C PHE A 166 19.21 10.91 36.09
N ASP A 167 18.73 12.08 35.66
CA ASP A 167 19.33 13.37 36.02
C ASP A 167 19.20 13.69 37.53
N LEU A 168 18.10 13.28 38.17
CA LEU A 168 17.92 13.36 39.62
C LEU A 168 18.93 12.46 40.36
N GLN A 169 19.02 11.18 39.99
CA GLN A 169 20.02 10.26 40.57
C GLN A 169 21.46 10.76 40.38
N ARG A 170 21.77 11.34 39.21
CA ARG A 170 23.09 11.93 38.92
C ARG A 170 23.41 13.12 39.85
N LYS A 171 22.42 13.96 40.17
CA LYS A 171 22.57 15.08 41.13
C LYS A 171 22.68 14.62 42.59
N GLU A 172 22.03 13.51 42.96
CA GLU A 172 22.21 12.90 44.28
C GLU A 172 23.58 12.23 44.42
N ALA A 173 24.06 11.55 43.39
CA ALA A 173 25.40 10.98 43.34
C ALA A 173 26.49 12.06 43.48
N SER A 174 26.35 13.20 42.79
CA SER A 174 27.30 14.32 42.95
C SER A 174 27.28 14.93 44.35
N LYS A 175 26.11 14.99 45.02
CA LYS A 175 26.02 15.43 46.43
C LYS A 175 26.71 14.45 47.39
N ARG A 176 26.57 13.14 47.18
CA ARG A 176 27.27 12.12 47.98
C ARG A 176 28.79 12.12 47.77
N GLY A 177 29.27 12.54 46.60
CA GLY A 177 30.70 12.64 46.29
C GLY A 177 31.47 13.74 47.03
N GLN A 178 30.79 14.66 47.73
CA GLN A 178 31.42 15.86 48.31
C GLN A 178 31.85 15.70 49.79
N GLY A 179 31.68 14.51 50.38
CA GLY A 179 31.87 14.26 51.81
C GLY A 179 33.20 13.65 52.26
N PHE A 180 34.14 13.36 51.35
CA PHE A 180 35.40 12.68 51.67
C PHE A 180 36.59 13.25 50.89
N MET A 181 37.34 14.17 51.52
CA MET A 181 38.79 14.44 51.35
C MET A 181 39.13 15.78 52.04
N GLN A 182 39.60 15.73 53.29
CA GLN A 182 40.21 16.88 53.97
C GLN A 182 41.57 16.42 54.53
N GLY A 183 42.68 16.92 53.97
CA GLY A 183 44.01 16.55 54.46
C GLY A 183 45.21 16.96 53.62
N ASN A 184 45.90 18.00 54.10
CA ASN A 184 47.36 18.14 54.15
C ASN A 184 48.21 18.57 52.91
N PHE A 185 49.16 19.48 53.19
CA PHE A 185 50.33 19.98 52.40
C PHE A 185 50.01 20.64 51.03
N SER A 186 50.24 21.95 50.75
CA SER A 186 51.43 22.86 50.88
C SER A 186 52.50 22.65 49.80
N SER A 187 53.16 23.65 49.21
CA SER A 187 53.05 25.14 49.25
C SER A 187 53.98 25.76 48.17
N ASN A 188 53.93 27.10 47.99
CA ASN A 188 54.91 27.96 47.30
C ASN A 188 55.05 27.83 45.74
N THR A 189 55.48 28.84 44.97
CA THR A 189 55.57 30.31 45.19
C THR A 189 55.70 31.10 43.86
N MET A 190 55.22 32.35 43.88
CA MET A 190 55.41 33.44 42.88
C MET A 190 56.89 33.72 42.48
N GLY A 191 57.22 34.45 41.41
CA GLY A 191 56.41 35.16 40.40
C GLY A 191 57.13 36.42 39.85
N GLY A 192 56.60 37.03 38.78
CA GLY A 192 57.08 38.27 38.14
C GLY A 192 56.55 38.38 36.70
N ARG A 193 55.53 39.21 36.41
CA ARG A 193 55.58 40.66 36.09
C ARG A 193 56.39 40.96 34.81
N TYR A 194 55.88 41.66 33.79
CA TYR A 194 54.71 42.58 33.71
C TYR A 194 53.76 42.28 32.51
N SER A 195 52.57 42.89 32.54
CA SER A 195 51.53 43.01 31.49
C SER A 195 51.20 44.51 31.28
N PRO A 196 50.24 45.01 30.45
CA PRO A 196 48.93 44.46 29.98
C PRO A 196 48.81 44.43 28.41
N SER A 197 47.68 44.12 27.73
CA SER A 197 46.25 44.02 28.13
C SER A 197 45.44 42.93 27.37
N LEU A 198 44.25 42.61 27.90
CA LEU A 198 43.27 41.55 27.57
C LEU A 198 42.45 41.78 26.28
N GLU A 199 41.68 40.85 25.67
CA GLU A 199 41.59 39.36 25.73
C GLU A 199 40.88 38.78 24.46
N PRO A 200 40.93 37.45 24.17
CA PRO A 200 40.56 36.87 22.86
C PRO A 200 39.48 35.73 22.91
N SER A 201 39.54 34.80 21.94
CA SER A 201 38.57 33.72 21.63
C SER A 201 39.22 32.31 21.58
N SER A 202 38.64 31.33 20.82
CA SER A 202 39.08 29.91 20.58
C SER A 202 38.79 28.89 21.70
N GLN A 203 38.64 27.55 21.54
CA GLN A 203 38.75 26.50 20.48
C GLN A 203 39.95 25.49 20.53
N SER A 204 39.63 24.23 20.86
CA SER A 204 40.04 22.95 20.19
C SER A 204 41.28 22.09 20.58
N MET A 205 41.01 20.77 20.76
CA MET A 205 41.68 19.53 20.25
C MET A 205 43.10 18.98 20.67
N ILE A 206 43.14 17.63 20.82
CA ILE A 206 44.23 16.66 20.41
C ILE A 206 45.49 16.52 21.34
N GLN A 207 46.27 15.40 21.49
CA GLN A 207 46.41 14.11 20.74
C GLN A 207 46.50 12.78 21.58
N THR A 208 47.67 12.08 21.65
CA THR A 208 47.94 10.63 22.00
C THR A 208 49.43 10.43 22.43
N PRO A 209 50.11 9.23 22.55
CA PRO A 209 49.73 7.79 22.49
C PRO A 209 50.41 6.78 23.49
N SER A 210 50.00 5.49 23.43
CA SER A 210 50.71 4.25 23.91
C SER A 210 50.74 3.95 25.44
N TYR A 211 51.20 2.80 25.98
CA TYR A 211 51.81 1.55 25.44
C TYR A 211 51.39 0.26 26.24
N GLY A 212 52.31 -0.63 26.69
CA GLY A 212 52.05 -1.89 27.44
C GLY A 212 53.35 -2.55 27.97
N GLY A 213 53.41 -3.71 28.67
CA GLY A 213 52.39 -4.62 29.23
C GLY A 213 53.00 -5.99 29.67
N ARG A 214 52.46 -6.68 30.70
CA ARG A 214 52.80 -8.10 31.06
C ARG A 214 51.75 -8.77 31.98
N SER A 215 51.98 -10.03 32.40
CA SER A 215 50.92 -11.01 32.75
C SER A 215 51.17 -11.86 34.01
N SER A 216 50.11 -12.25 34.72
CA SER A 216 50.00 -13.52 35.49
C SER A 216 48.53 -13.91 35.79
N THR A 217 48.29 -15.15 36.20
CA THR A 217 46.97 -15.73 36.55
C THR A 217 47.06 -16.54 37.87
N PRO A 218 46.03 -17.32 38.31
CA PRO A 218 45.11 -16.97 39.39
C PRO A 218 45.30 -17.83 40.67
N PRO A 219 44.36 -17.77 41.64
CA PRO A 219 43.56 -18.99 41.89
C PRO A 219 42.06 -18.71 42.13
N ALA A 220 41.29 -19.73 42.54
CA ALA A 220 39.81 -19.71 42.56
C ALA A 220 39.17 -20.51 43.72
N SER A 221 37.82 -20.48 43.79
CA SER A 221 36.93 -21.15 44.78
C SER A 221 36.89 -20.51 46.18
N SER A 222 35.85 -20.68 47.01
CA SER A 222 34.77 -21.70 47.00
C SER A 222 33.36 -21.13 47.31
N SER A 223 32.37 -21.97 47.65
CA SER A 223 30.92 -21.64 47.65
C SER A 223 30.12 -22.31 48.79
N SER A 224 28.79 -22.10 48.83
CA SER A 224 27.78 -22.62 49.80
C SER A 224 27.61 -21.73 51.06
N LYS A 225 26.48 -21.65 51.80
CA LYS A 225 25.15 -22.34 51.89
C LYS A 225 24.19 -21.41 52.71
N ALA A 226 22.86 -21.54 52.88
CA ALA A 226 21.82 -22.51 52.48
C ALA A 226 20.38 -21.86 52.40
N LYS A 227 19.38 -22.45 53.08
CA LYS A 227 17.95 -22.06 53.26
C LYS A 227 17.77 -21.19 54.53
N GLY A 228 16.67 -20.47 54.81
CA GLY A 228 15.40 -20.22 54.09
C GLY A 228 14.18 -20.15 55.05
N MET A 229 13.11 -19.39 54.73
CA MET A 229 11.82 -19.37 55.46
C MET A 229 10.63 -18.93 54.56
N GLN A 230 9.38 -19.08 55.01
CA GLN A 230 8.19 -19.14 54.14
C GLN A 230 6.94 -18.35 54.62
N LEU A 231 6.03 -18.11 53.67
CA LEU A 231 4.56 -17.95 53.79
C LEU A 231 3.95 -16.73 54.54
N GLY A 232 3.41 -15.78 53.75
CA GLY A 232 1.99 -15.86 53.39
C GLY A 232 0.98 -14.84 53.95
N ARG A 233 0.39 -14.00 53.06
CA ARG A 233 -1.06 -13.74 52.94
C ARG A 233 -1.39 -12.89 51.69
N LYS A 234 -2.55 -13.16 51.06
CA LYS A 234 -3.29 -12.18 50.24
C LYS A 234 -4.39 -11.56 51.12
N PRO A 235 -4.90 -10.37 50.76
CA PRO A 235 -6.33 -10.34 50.41
C PRO A 235 -6.70 -9.40 49.24
N LYS A 236 -7.81 -9.75 48.58
CA LYS A 236 -8.80 -8.91 47.86
C LYS A 236 -8.36 -7.96 46.73
N THR A 237 -9.18 -7.90 45.69
CA THR A 237 -8.96 -7.17 44.42
C THR A 237 -10.12 -6.21 44.14
N ALA A 238 -10.50 -5.40 45.12
CA ALA A 238 -11.61 -4.44 45.01
C ALA A 238 -11.09 -3.00 44.78
N ASP A 239 -10.17 -2.56 45.64
CA ASP A 239 -9.85 -1.14 45.83
C ASP A 239 -9.01 -0.50 44.69
N LEU A 240 -8.64 -1.26 43.65
CA LEU A 240 -7.80 -0.77 42.56
C LEU A 240 -8.59 -0.07 41.44
N PHE A 241 -9.91 -0.29 41.35
CA PHE A 241 -10.75 0.32 40.30
C PHE A 241 -11.24 1.73 40.64
N GLU A 242 -11.27 2.09 41.93
CA GLU A 242 -11.78 3.38 42.40
C GLU A 242 -10.70 4.46 42.38
N ALA A 243 -9.44 4.10 42.66
CA ALA A 243 -8.30 5.01 42.67
C ALA A 243 -7.89 5.57 41.29
N ILE A 244 -8.43 5.03 40.19
CA ILE A 244 -8.11 5.47 38.81
C ILE A 244 -9.03 6.62 38.33
N LYS A 245 -10.12 6.90 39.06
CA LYS A 245 -11.19 7.80 38.61
C LYS A 245 -11.01 9.29 38.97
N THR A 246 -9.87 9.67 39.58
CA THR A 246 -9.77 10.93 40.35
C THR A 246 -8.54 11.80 40.04
N GLU A 247 -7.75 11.50 38.99
CA GLU A 247 -6.55 12.28 38.60
C GLU A 247 -6.65 12.92 37.19
N VAL A 248 -7.85 13.25 36.71
CA VAL A 248 -8.04 13.97 35.43
C VAL A 248 -9.00 15.15 35.58
N GLU A 249 -8.58 16.17 36.34
CA GLU A 249 -9.29 17.47 36.38
C GLU A 249 -8.33 18.64 36.68
N GLU A 250 -7.67 19.15 35.61
CA GLU A 250 -7.24 20.56 35.44
C GLU A 250 -6.19 21.21 36.42
N PRO A 251 -5.71 22.47 36.20
CA PRO A 251 -5.57 23.25 34.95
C PRO A 251 -4.15 23.89 34.73
N LEU A 252 -4.06 24.75 33.70
CA LEU A 252 -3.21 25.98 33.57
C LEU A 252 -1.97 26.03 32.63
N LEU A 253 -2.20 26.67 31.47
CA LEU A 253 -1.50 27.85 30.89
C LEU A 253 -0.04 27.81 30.34
N ARG A 254 0.03 28.08 29.01
CA ARG A 254 0.98 29.00 28.28
C ARG A 254 2.48 28.59 28.20
N SER A 255 3.27 28.97 27.20
CA SER A 255 3.07 29.82 25.98
C SER A 255 3.94 29.32 24.80
N GLY A 256 3.73 29.86 23.59
CA GLY A 256 4.66 29.73 22.44
C GLY A 256 3.98 29.45 21.10
N ALA A 257 3.70 30.49 20.31
CA ALA A 257 3.08 30.38 18.97
C ALA A 257 4.14 30.36 17.84
N PRO A 258 3.79 29.83 16.67
CA PRO A 258 3.79 30.67 15.45
C PRO A 258 2.38 31.07 15.01
N MET A 259 2.29 32.10 14.15
CA MET A 259 1.03 32.73 13.79
C MET A 259 0.29 32.03 12.64
N SER A 260 -1.01 31.88 12.80
CA SER A 260 -1.99 31.96 11.71
C SER A 260 -3.20 32.79 12.19
N ARG A 261 -3.84 33.51 11.28
CA ARG A 261 -5.07 34.29 11.46
C ARG A 261 -6.15 33.70 10.53
N PRO A 262 -7.44 33.91 10.80
CA PRO A 262 -8.07 33.61 12.08
C PRO A 262 -9.38 32.82 11.82
N GLY A 263 -9.33 31.49 11.93
CA GLY A 263 -10.56 30.69 11.85
C GLY A 263 -11.55 31.12 12.94
N SER A 264 -12.82 31.30 12.56
CA SER A 264 -13.89 31.77 13.44
C SER A 264 -14.00 30.90 14.69
N GLN A 265 -13.84 31.51 15.86
CA GLN A 265 -13.98 30.80 17.13
C GLN A 265 -15.44 30.42 17.35
N GLN A 266 -15.75 29.11 17.34
CA GLN A 266 -17.01 28.62 17.91
C GLN A 266 -17.09 29.06 19.37
N LYS A 267 -17.98 30.03 19.65
CA LYS A 267 -18.36 30.40 21.00
C LYS A 267 -19.09 29.21 21.61
N ILE A 268 -18.66 28.76 22.78
CA ILE A 268 -19.48 27.84 23.58
C ILE A 268 -20.69 28.64 24.05
N ASN A 269 -21.84 28.46 23.39
CA ASN A 269 -23.08 29.11 23.78
C ASN A 269 -23.56 28.53 25.12
N PRO A 270 -23.71 29.35 26.18
CA PRO A 270 -24.06 28.86 27.53
C PRO A 270 -25.54 28.47 27.69
N ASN A 271 -26.34 28.53 26.61
CA ASN A 271 -27.79 28.29 26.60
C ASN A 271 -28.16 26.99 25.85
N GLN A 272 -27.47 25.88 26.10
CA GLN A 272 -27.91 24.56 25.59
C GLN A 272 -28.88 23.89 26.57
N GLU A 273 -30.14 23.78 26.16
CA GLU A 273 -31.21 23.11 26.90
C GLU A 273 -31.11 21.58 26.86
N SER A 274 -31.89 20.89 27.70
CA SER A 274 -31.93 19.41 27.78
C SER A 274 -32.27 18.73 26.46
N VAL A 275 -33.00 19.41 25.57
CA VAL A 275 -33.15 19.06 24.15
C VAL A 275 -32.51 20.17 23.31
N HIS A 276 -31.63 19.78 22.40
CA HIS A 276 -30.95 20.69 21.48
C HIS A 276 -31.12 20.20 20.04
N VAL A 277 -31.47 21.14 19.16
CA VAL A 277 -31.74 20.93 17.75
C VAL A 277 -30.78 21.81 16.95
N SER A 278 -30.03 21.21 16.03
CA SER A 278 -29.15 21.91 15.11
C SER A 278 -29.59 21.63 13.68
N ILE A 279 -29.75 22.69 12.88
CA ILE A 279 -30.10 22.63 11.46
C ILE A 279 -28.92 23.19 10.66
N GLU A 280 -28.22 22.32 9.94
CA GLU A 280 -27.18 22.71 8.98
C GLU A 280 -27.72 22.62 7.55
N GLU A 281 -27.56 23.67 6.75
CA GLU A 281 -27.64 23.61 5.29
C GLU A 281 -26.30 23.95 4.64
N ARG A 282 -26.01 23.23 3.55
CA ARG A 282 -24.83 23.40 2.73
C ARG A 282 -25.23 23.63 1.28
N VAL A 283 -24.88 24.79 0.74
CA VAL A 283 -25.10 25.13 -0.66
C VAL A 283 -23.84 24.85 -1.49
N SER A 284 -24.05 24.13 -2.59
CA SER A 284 -23.10 23.95 -3.69
C SER A 284 -23.69 24.58 -4.95
N MET A 285 -22.90 25.38 -5.66
CA MET A 285 -23.27 26.00 -6.92
C MET A 285 -22.11 25.99 -7.91
N VAL A 286 -22.38 25.62 -9.16
CA VAL A 286 -21.54 25.95 -10.30
C VAL A 286 -22.32 26.89 -11.23
N ALA A 287 -21.68 27.99 -11.61
CA ALA A 287 -22.17 28.98 -12.56
C ALA A 287 -21.08 29.32 -13.58
N ASN A 288 -21.47 29.86 -14.73
CA ASN A 288 -20.51 30.37 -15.71
C ASN A 288 -20.01 31.79 -15.35
N GLN A 289 -19.05 32.32 -16.11
CA GLN A 289 -18.46 33.65 -15.91
C GLN A 289 -19.48 34.81 -16.03
N GLU A 290 -20.60 34.58 -16.70
CA GLU A 290 -21.66 35.56 -16.96
C GLU A 290 -22.78 35.51 -15.89
N GLY A 291 -22.67 34.58 -14.93
CA GLY A 291 -23.58 34.40 -13.79
C GLY A 291 -24.72 33.41 -14.03
N GLU A 292 -24.82 32.79 -15.21
CA GLU A 292 -25.87 31.79 -15.51
C GLU A 292 -25.63 30.51 -14.69
N LEU A 293 -26.72 29.92 -14.18
CA LEU A 293 -26.67 28.77 -13.29
C LEU A 293 -26.53 27.44 -14.07
N GLU A 294 -25.42 26.73 -13.88
CA GLU A 294 -25.26 25.37 -14.43
C GLU A 294 -25.90 24.32 -13.50
N GLN A 295 -25.63 24.42 -12.19
CA GLN A 295 -26.16 23.51 -11.17
C GLN A 295 -26.23 24.18 -9.79
N LEU A 296 -27.41 24.15 -9.15
CA LEU A 296 -27.58 24.44 -7.72
C LEU A 296 -27.98 23.18 -6.95
N GLU A 297 -27.28 22.89 -5.86
CA GLU A 297 -27.64 21.81 -4.92
C GLU A 297 -27.52 22.29 -3.47
N VAL A 298 -28.61 22.18 -2.70
CA VAL A 298 -28.63 22.45 -1.26
C VAL A 298 -28.86 21.15 -0.50
N LYS A 299 -27.95 20.83 0.42
CA LYS A 299 -27.98 19.63 1.28
C LYS A 299 -28.24 20.06 2.71
N GLY A 300 -29.34 19.62 3.30
CA GLY A 300 -29.71 19.97 4.68
C GLY A 300 -29.73 18.77 5.63
N VAL A 301 -29.42 19.02 6.91
CA VAL A 301 -29.36 18.02 7.97
C VAL A 301 -29.99 18.58 9.25
N LEU A 302 -30.98 17.86 9.79
CA LEU A 302 -31.55 18.09 11.11
C LEU A 302 -30.90 17.12 12.11
N THR A 303 -30.07 17.68 13.00
CA THR A 303 -29.38 16.96 14.06
C THR A 303 -30.08 17.18 15.40
N LEU A 304 -30.43 16.09 16.06
CA LEU A 304 -31.03 16.06 17.39
C LEU A 304 -29.98 15.62 18.43
N LYS A 305 -29.86 16.37 19.52
CA LYS A 305 -29.04 16.03 20.69
C LYS A 305 -29.91 16.12 21.95
N ILE A 306 -29.97 15.05 22.72
CA ILE A 306 -30.72 15.00 23.99
C ILE A 306 -29.73 14.79 25.12
N SER A 307 -29.69 15.70 26.08
CA SER A 307 -28.75 15.67 27.21
C SER A 307 -29.34 14.95 28.44
N ASP A 308 -30.66 15.03 28.61
CA ASP A 308 -31.41 14.46 29.75
C ASP A 308 -32.13 13.15 29.37
N PRO A 309 -31.89 12.01 30.06
CA PRO A 309 -32.60 10.76 29.79
C PRO A 309 -34.13 10.83 29.98
N ALA A 310 -34.65 11.72 30.83
CA ALA A 310 -36.11 11.91 30.98
C ALA A 310 -36.76 12.54 29.75
N MET A 311 -35.97 13.21 28.90
CA MET A 311 -36.41 13.84 27.66
C MET A 311 -36.17 12.95 26.42
N GLY A 312 -35.81 11.68 26.62
CA GLY A 312 -35.51 10.73 25.54
C GLY A 312 -36.71 10.29 24.68
N ARG A 313 -37.96 10.45 25.15
CA ARG A 313 -39.19 10.10 24.40
C ARG A 313 -39.93 11.34 23.93
N ILE A 314 -39.40 11.98 22.88
CA ILE A 314 -39.98 13.19 22.27
C ILE A 314 -40.52 12.95 20.86
N ARG A 315 -41.43 13.83 20.44
CA ARG A 315 -41.89 14.03 19.06
C ARG A 315 -41.58 15.47 18.66
N LEU A 316 -40.91 15.68 17.54
CA LEU A 316 -40.66 17.02 16.98
C LEU A 316 -41.62 17.27 15.81
N SER A 317 -42.26 18.43 15.77
CA SER A 317 -43.10 18.87 14.65
C SER A 317 -42.30 19.82 13.76
N LEU A 318 -42.22 19.54 12.46
CA LEU A 318 -41.44 20.34 11.52
C LEU A 318 -42.33 21.26 10.67
N ASP A 319 -41.82 22.44 10.35
CA ASP A 319 -42.22 23.16 9.15
C ASP A 319 -41.33 22.70 7.99
N ALA A 320 -41.94 22.37 6.86
CA ALA A 320 -41.26 21.80 5.71
C ALA A 320 -42.17 21.91 4.49
N ALA A 321 -41.84 22.82 3.57
CA ALA A 321 -42.60 23.05 2.35
C ALA A 321 -42.86 21.75 1.56
N ASP A 322 -44.08 21.58 1.06
CA ASP A 322 -44.45 20.49 0.13
C ASP A 322 -44.06 20.83 -1.33
N ASP A 323 -42.80 21.26 -1.50
CA ASP A 323 -42.17 21.38 -2.81
C ASP A 323 -41.65 20.01 -3.27
N ALA A 324 -42.03 19.62 -4.50
CA ALA A 324 -41.57 18.39 -5.13
C ALA A 324 -40.05 18.37 -5.42
N ALA A 325 -39.39 19.53 -5.44
CA ALA A 325 -37.94 19.64 -5.58
C ALA A 325 -37.16 19.22 -4.32
N ILE A 326 -37.79 19.17 -3.14
CA ILE A 326 -37.09 18.88 -1.87
C ILE A 326 -37.23 17.39 -1.49
N GLN A 327 -36.13 16.63 -1.60
CA GLN A 327 -36.09 15.20 -1.32
C GLN A 327 -35.69 14.89 0.13
N PHE A 328 -36.66 14.68 1.01
CA PHE A 328 -36.46 14.29 2.41
C PHE A 328 -36.12 12.80 2.59
N LYS A 329 -35.21 12.50 3.54
CA LYS A 329 -34.82 11.14 3.97
C LYS A 329 -34.69 11.09 5.49
N THR A 330 -35.48 10.24 6.15
CA THR A 330 -35.45 10.06 7.61
C THR A 330 -34.52 8.92 8.04
N HIS A 331 -33.99 9.02 9.26
CA HIS A 331 -33.17 8.00 9.91
C HIS A 331 -33.94 6.66 10.08
N PRO A 332 -33.31 5.47 9.96
CA PRO A 332 -34.03 4.18 9.99
C PRO A 332 -34.86 3.87 11.25
N ASN A 333 -34.54 4.50 12.39
CA ASN A 333 -35.29 4.36 13.64
C ASN A 333 -36.49 5.32 13.77
N VAL A 334 -36.64 6.29 12.84
CA VAL A 334 -37.75 7.26 12.82
C VAL A 334 -38.94 6.67 12.04
N ASP A 335 -40.17 6.94 12.48
CA ASP A 335 -41.35 6.48 11.76
C ASP A 335 -41.56 7.28 10.47
N LYS A 336 -41.56 6.56 9.34
CA LYS A 336 -41.71 7.14 8.00
C LYS A 336 -43.15 7.56 7.67
N ASN A 337 -44.14 6.95 8.32
CA ASN A 337 -45.55 7.26 8.09
C ASN A 337 -45.93 8.54 8.85
N VAL A 338 -45.48 8.67 10.10
CA VAL A 338 -45.67 9.90 10.90
C VAL A 338 -44.98 11.09 10.22
N PHE A 339 -43.73 10.92 9.75
CA PHE A 339 -43.04 11.98 9.01
C PHE A 339 -43.75 12.35 7.70
N LYS A 340 -44.27 11.36 6.94
CA LYS A 340 -44.94 11.64 5.66
C LYS A 340 -46.32 12.28 5.83
N ASN A 341 -47.09 11.88 6.84
CA ASN A 341 -48.48 12.29 7.00
C ASN A 341 -48.64 13.55 7.88
N GLU A 342 -47.75 13.74 8.85
CA GLU A 342 -47.89 14.74 9.92
C GLU A 342 -46.64 15.64 10.05
N LYS A 343 -45.68 15.55 9.11
CA LYS A 343 -44.38 16.25 9.11
C LYS A 343 -43.61 16.15 10.45
N ALA A 344 -43.86 15.09 11.22
CA ALA A 344 -43.32 14.94 12.57
C ALA A 344 -42.26 13.83 12.68
N VAL A 345 -41.22 14.09 13.47
CA VAL A 345 -40.12 13.16 13.76
C VAL A 345 -40.40 12.48 15.09
N GLN A 346 -40.58 11.16 15.05
CA GLN A 346 -40.86 10.31 16.20
C GLN A 346 -40.16 8.95 16.03
N MET A 347 -39.73 8.33 17.13
CA MET A 347 -39.20 6.96 17.09
C MET A 347 -40.27 5.96 16.64
N ARG A 348 -39.91 5.06 15.72
CA ARG A 348 -40.77 3.99 15.18
C ARG A 348 -41.25 2.98 16.22
N ASP A 349 -40.51 2.86 17.32
CA ASP A 349 -40.91 2.15 18.52
C ASP A 349 -41.08 3.20 19.62
N THR A 350 -42.34 3.47 20.01
CA THR A 350 -42.68 4.48 21.01
C THR A 350 -42.27 4.09 22.44
N SER A 351 -41.94 2.81 22.68
CA SER A 351 -41.35 2.38 23.95
C SER A 351 -39.85 2.72 24.04
N ARG A 352 -39.19 3.00 22.91
CA ARG A 352 -37.75 3.23 22.81
C ARG A 352 -37.42 4.72 22.75
N ALA A 353 -36.63 5.18 23.71
CA ALA A 353 -36.06 6.52 23.70
C ALA A 353 -35.01 6.70 22.58
N PHE A 354 -34.85 7.95 22.12
CA PHE A 354 -33.69 8.41 21.38
C PHE A 354 -32.40 8.29 22.23
N PRO A 355 -31.21 8.13 21.62
CA PRO A 355 -29.96 7.99 22.34
C PRO A 355 -29.55 9.31 23.03
N VAL A 356 -29.20 9.22 24.31
CA VAL A 356 -28.81 10.35 25.16
C VAL A 356 -27.32 10.65 24.99
N ASN A 357 -26.96 11.94 25.01
CA ASN A 357 -25.60 12.47 24.78
C ASN A 357 -24.95 12.04 23.44
N GLN A 358 -25.78 11.74 22.44
CA GLN A 358 -25.36 11.51 21.06
C GLN A 358 -26.00 12.55 20.14
N ASN A 359 -25.23 13.09 19.19
CA ASN A 359 -25.76 13.83 18.06
C ASN A 359 -26.33 12.80 17.06
N LEU A 360 -27.65 12.83 16.83
CA LEU A 360 -28.35 11.94 15.91
C LEU A 360 -28.95 12.76 14.76
N GLU A 361 -28.46 12.54 13.56
CA GLU A 361 -29.09 13.06 12.34
C GLU A 361 -30.42 12.34 12.11
N VAL A 362 -31.55 13.02 12.35
CA VAL A 362 -32.89 12.42 12.31
C VAL A 362 -33.55 12.56 10.93
N VAL A 363 -33.25 13.65 10.23
CA VAL A 363 -33.74 13.95 8.86
C VAL A 363 -32.62 14.59 8.07
N ARG A 364 -32.49 14.21 6.79
CA ARG A 364 -31.68 14.90 5.79
C ARG A 364 -32.56 15.29 4.60
N TRP A 365 -32.28 16.40 3.93
CA TRP A 365 -32.91 16.77 2.66
C TRP A 365 -31.87 17.13 1.61
N LYS A 366 -32.30 17.00 0.35
CA LYS A 366 -31.59 17.54 -0.82
C LYS A 366 -32.60 18.31 -1.66
N TYR A 367 -32.35 19.60 -1.84
CA TYR A 367 -32.96 20.42 -2.87
C TYR A 367 -31.98 20.51 -4.05
N SER A 368 -32.49 20.58 -5.27
CA SER A 368 -31.67 20.80 -6.47
C SER A 368 -32.50 21.50 -7.52
N SER A 369 -31.95 22.54 -8.13
CA SER A 369 -32.62 23.29 -9.18
C SER A 369 -31.61 23.76 -10.24
N GLN A 370 -32.15 24.12 -11.40
CA GLN A 370 -31.48 24.86 -12.47
C GLN A 370 -32.23 26.17 -12.77
N ASP A 371 -33.24 26.52 -11.97
CA ASP A 371 -33.95 27.79 -12.06
C ASP A 371 -33.05 28.91 -11.51
N GLU A 372 -32.72 29.89 -12.35
CA GLU A 372 -31.91 31.07 -11.97
C GLU A 372 -32.49 31.81 -10.76
N THR A 373 -33.81 31.82 -10.60
CA THR A 373 -34.50 32.45 -9.45
C THR A 373 -34.27 31.73 -8.11
N ALA A 374 -33.61 30.58 -8.09
CA ALA A 374 -33.23 29.86 -6.87
C ALA A 374 -31.80 30.19 -6.40
N VAL A 375 -31.03 30.95 -7.19
CA VAL A 375 -29.68 31.42 -6.84
C VAL A 375 -29.72 32.28 -5.56
N PRO A 376 -28.85 32.05 -4.55
CA PRO A 376 -28.81 32.91 -3.38
C PRO A 376 -27.97 34.19 -3.61
N LEU A 377 -26.86 34.08 -4.36
CA LEU A 377 -25.91 35.17 -4.65
C LEU A 377 -25.28 34.94 -6.04
N SER A 378 -25.75 35.64 -7.08
CA SER A 378 -25.13 35.61 -8.40
C SER A 378 -23.81 36.39 -8.36
N ILE A 379 -22.80 35.91 -9.11
CA ILE A 379 -21.49 36.55 -9.23
C ILE A 379 -21.08 36.49 -10.70
N THR A 380 -20.67 37.63 -11.27
CA THR A 380 -20.18 37.73 -12.65
C THR A 380 -18.74 38.23 -12.66
N CYS A 381 -17.93 37.80 -13.63
CA CYS A 381 -16.50 38.12 -13.69
C CYS A 381 -16.08 38.39 -15.13
N TRP A 382 -15.66 39.63 -15.41
CA TRP A 382 -15.35 40.14 -16.74
C TRP A 382 -13.86 40.55 -16.84
N PRO A 383 -12.94 39.61 -17.10
CA PRO A 383 -11.54 39.90 -17.36
C PRO A 383 -11.32 40.45 -18.78
N SER A 384 -10.95 41.72 -18.86
CA SER A 384 -10.59 42.43 -20.10
C SER A 384 -9.06 42.51 -20.24
N PRO A 385 -8.42 41.73 -21.13
CA PRO A 385 -6.97 41.79 -21.33
C PRO A 385 -6.55 43.10 -22.01
N ALA A 386 -5.51 43.75 -21.49
CA ALA A 386 -4.93 44.96 -22.05
C ALA A 386 -3.57 44.69 -22.72
N ASP A 387 -3.27 45.39 -23.81
CA ASP A 387 -2.06 45.19 -24.65
C ASP A 387 -0.71 45.29 -23.92
N ASN A 388 -0.70 45.80 -22.68
CA ASN A 388 0.49 45.96 -21.84
C ASN A 388 0.86 44.70 -21.03
N GLY A 389 0.12 43.59 -21.15
CA GLY A 389 0.36 42.35 -20.38
C GLY A 389 -0.28 42.32 -18.99
N THR A 390 -1.25 43.21 -18.77
CA THR A 390 -2.13 43.25 -17.60
C THR A 390 -3.57 42.98 -18.05
N CYS A 391 -4.41 42.51 -17.14
CA CYS A 391 -5.83 42.31 -17.36
C CYS A 391 -6.62 43.17 -16.37
N ASP A 392 -7.56 43.97 -16.87
CA ASP A 392 -8.52 44.70 -16.06
C ASP A 392 -9.70 43.78 -15.78
N VAL A 393 -9.88 43.39 -14.53
CA VAL A 393 -10.92 42.45 -14.09
C VAL A 393 -11.97 43.20 -13.30
N ASN A 394 -13.19 43.25 -13.84
CA ASN A 394 -14.38 43.71 -13.13
C ASN A 394 -15.17 42.51 -12.59
N ILE A 395 -15.64 42.60 -11.35
CA ILE A 395 -16.43 41.54 -10.69
C ILE A 395 -17.61 42.18 -9.96
N GLU A 396 -18.80 41.66 -10.21
CA GLU A 396 -20.06 42.12 -9.62
C GLU A 396 -20.77 40.96 -8.92
N TYR A 397 -21.36 41.21 -7.75
CA TYR A 397 -22.30 40.28 -7.11
C TYR A 397 -23.70 40.87 -7.04
N VAL A 398 -24.72 40.01 -7.06
CA VAL A 398 -26.12 40.38 -6.77
C VAL A 398 -26.78 39.32 -5.88
N LEU A 399 -27.39 39.77 -4.78
CA LEU A 399 -28.19 38.95 -3.87
C LEU A 399 -29.63 38.85 -4.42
N GLU A 400 -29.92 37.81 -5.20
CA GLU A 400 -31.27 37.55 -5.72
C GLU A 400 -32.25 37.14 -4.60
N ALA A 401 -31.74 36.46 -3.56
CA ALA A 401 -32.55 35.92 -2.47
C ALA A 401 -32.79 36.93 -1.33
N ASP A 402 -33.67 37.91 -1.56
CA ASP A 402 -34.08 39.00 -0.64
C ASP A 402 -34.34 38.63 0.83
N HIS A 403 -34.70 37.37 1.09
CA HIS A 403 -35.01 36.88 2.43
C HIS A 403 -33.77 36.48 3.24
N LEU A 404 -32.63 36.20 2.59
CA LEU A 404 -31.38 35.77 3.22
C LEU A 404 -30.59 36.94 3.83
N GLU A 405 -29.69 36.60 4.75
CA GLU A 405 -28.64 37.47 5.25
C GLU A 405 -27.36 36.63 5.30
N LEU A 406 -26.37 37.02 4.49
CA LEU A 406 -25.08 36.35 4.40
C LEU A 406 -24.04 37.16 5.17
N ARG A 407 -23.13 36.51 5.87
CA ARG A 407 -22.06 37.10 6.67
C ARG A 407 -20.73 36.43 6.40
N ASP A 408 -19.65 37.15 6.72
CA ASP A 408 -18.26 36.74 6.50
C ASP A 408 -18.05 36.25 5.04
N VAL A 409 -18.60 37.02 4.08
CA VAL A 409 -18.58 36.65 2.66
C VAL A 409 -17.20 36.94 2.08
N VAL A 410 -16.58 35.93 1.47
CA VAL A 410 -15.25 36.02 0.85
C VAL A 410 -15.31 35.49 -0.57
N ILE A 411 -15.04 36.36 -1.55
CA ILE A 411 -14.93 36.02 -2.97
C ILE A 411 -13.42 35.95 -3.31
N ALA A 412 -12.95 34.78 -3.73
CA ALA A 412 -11.55 34.44 -3.91
C ALA A 412 -11.22 34.27 -5.40
N ILE A 413 -10.29 35.09 -5.89
CA ILE A 413 -9.94 35.24 -7.31
C ILE A 413 -8.49 34.76 -7.52
N PRO A 414 -8.24 33.69 -8.30
CA PRO A 414 -6.89 33.23 -8.65
C PRO A 414 -6.02 34.30 -9.33
N LEU A 415 -4.73 34.32 -8.99
CA LEU A 415 -3.72 35.20 -9.60
C LEU A 415 -2.67 34.36 -10.36
N PRO A 416 -2.69 34.34 -11.70
CA PRO A 416 -1.78 33.50 -12.49
C PRO A 416 -0.34 34.03 -12.48
N GLY A 417 -0.16 35.36 -12.50
CA GLY A 417 1.13 36.05 -12.61
C GLY A 417 1.84 36.32 -11.28
N GLU A 418 2.37 37.54 -11.13
CA GLU A 418 2.95 38.02 -9.88
C GLU A 418 1.85 38.33 -8.83
N PRO A 419 2.12 38.21 -7.52
CA PRO A 419 1.14 38.48 -6.47
C PRO A 419 1.06 39.99 -6.14
N SER A 420 0.73 40.77 -7.17
CA SER A 420 0.44 42.20 -7.13
C SER A 420 -0.95 42.44 -7.74
N ALA A 421 -1.69 43.41 -7.21
CA ALA A 421 -3.00 43.81 -7.69
C ALA A 421 -3.16 45.31 -7.45
N THR A 422 -3.63 46.05 -8.45
CA THR A 422 -3.98 47.47 -8.31
C THR A 422 -5.50 47.60 -8.43
N VAL A 423 -6.14 47.66 -7.27
CA VAL A 423 -7.59 47.84 -7.12
C VAL A 423 -7.94 49.32 -7.30
N HIS A 424 -8.89 49.62 -8.17
CA HIS A 424 -9.37 50.99 -8.45
C HIS A 424 -10.61 51.31 -7.61
N GLN A 425 -11.58 50.39 -7.59
CA GLN A 425 -12.80 50.47 -6.80
C GLN A 425 -13.09 49.12 -6.14
N VAL A 426 -13.56 49.15 -4.89
CA VAL A 426 -13.92 47.94 -4.13
C VAL A 426 -14.95 48.30 -3.05
N ASP A 427 -16.08 47.58 -3.06
CA ASP A 427 -17.03 47.64 -1.95
C ASP A 427 -16.57 46.71 -0.80
N GLY A 428 -16.41 47.25 0.41
CA GLY A 428 -15.91 46.48 1.56
C GLY A 428 -14.38 46.50 1.68
N SER A 429 -13.71 45.35 1.63
CA SER A 429 -12.26 45.23 1.85
C SER A 429 -11.64 44.11 1.02
N TYR A 430 -10.32 44.14 0.81
CA TYR A 430 -9.60 43.09 0.08
C TYR A 430 -8.28 42.70 0.73
N PHE A 431 -7.82 41.48 0.46
CA PHE A 431 -6.56 40.92 0.93
C PHE A 431 -5.88 40.10 -0.18
N VAL A 432 -4.57 40.24 -0.36
CA VAL A 432 -3.81 39.45 -1.37
C VAL A 432 -2.98 38.39 -0.66
N ASP A 433 -3.41 37.13 -0.71
CA ASP A 433 -2.62 36.00 -0.24
C ASP A 433 -1.52 35.66 -1.26
N ARG A 434 -0.30 36.11 -0.96
CA ARG A 434 0.89 35.85 -1.76
C ARG A 434 1.39 34.40 -1.74
N GLN A 435 0.94 33.57 -0.79
CA GLN A 435 1.28 32.14 -0.72
C GLN A 435 0.32 31.30 -1.54
N ARG A 436 -0.99 31.59 -1.47
CA ARG A 436 -2.02 30.93 -2.29
C ARG A 436 -2.11 31.47 -3.72
N ARG A 437 -1.61 32.69 -3.97
CA ARG A 437 -1.84 33.49 -5.18
C ARG A 437 -3.32 33.75 -5.43
N VAL A 438 -3.96 34.38 -4.45
CA VAL A 438 -5.39 34.70 -4.48
C VAL A 438 -5.61 36.14 -4.02
N LEU A 439 -6.47 36.87 -4.72
CA LEU A 439 -7.12 38.09 -4.23
C LEU A 439 -8.42 37.68 -3.53
N GLU A 440 -8.48 37.85 -2.21
CA GLU A 440 -9.66 37.62 -1.39
C GLU A 440 -10.40 38.96 -1.21
N TRP A 441 -11.58 39.10 -1.81
CA TRP A 441 -12.53 40.19 -1.59
C TRP A 441 -13.42 39.83 -0.40
N GLN A 442 -13.39 40.64 0.67
CA GLN A 442 -13.98 40.35 1.97
C GLN A 442 -15.10 41.36 2.29
N LEU A 443 -16.32 40.84 2.35
CA LEU A 443 -17.60 41.54 2.51
C LEU A 443 -18.27 41.10 3.83
N PRO A 444 -18.30 41.94 4.88
CA PRO A 444 -18.72 41.49 6.23
C PRO A 444 -20.17 40.99 6.32
N VAL A 445 -21.11 41.62 5.61
CA VAL A 445 -22.53 41.26 5.55
C VAL A 445 -23.08 41.61 4.16
N ILE A 446 -23.91 40.74 3.58
CA ILE A 446 -24.74 41.00 2.40
C ILE A 446 -26.21 40.75 2.78
N ASN A 447 -27.06 41.75 2.58
CA ASN A 447 -28.50 41.68 2.85
C ASN A 447 -29.28 42.61 1.90
N SER A 448 -30.60 42.68 2.06
CA SER A 448 -31.51 43.45 1.19
C SER A 448 -31.27 44.97 1.12
N ASN A 449 -30.42 45.55 1.98
CA ASN A 449 -29.98 46.95 1.89
C ASN A 449 -28.73 47.14 1.00
N ASN A 450 -27.92 46.10 0.81
CA ASN A 450 -26.71 46.08 -0.01
C ASN A 450 -26.73 44.87 -0.96
N LYS A 451 -27.77 44.81 -1.80
CA LYS A 451 -28.00 43.67 -2.70
C LYS A 451 -26.87 43.46 -3.70
N ASN A 452 -26.19 44.52 -4.12
CA ASN A 452 -25.14 44.46 -5.14
C ASN A 452 -23.87 45.20 -4.69
N GLY A 453 -22.75 44.85 -5.30
CA GLY A 453 -21.46 45.51 -5.10
C GLY A 453 -20.42 45.13 -6.15
N LEU A 454 -19.38 45.95 -6.24
CA LEU A 454 -18.42 46.02 -7.35
C LEU A 454 -16.97 45.89 -6.87
N LEU A 455 -16.14 45.22 -7.67
CA LEU A 455 -14.68 45.17 -7.55
C LEU A 455 -14.03 45.37 -8.92
N GLU A 456 -13.38 46.51 -9.12
CA GLU A 456 -12.57 46.83 -10.30
C GLU A 456 -11.08 46.76 -9.96
N CYS A 457 -10.31 45.91 -10.64
CA CYS A 457 -8.87 45.80 -10.39
C CYS A 457 -8.05 45.41 -11.64
N THR A 458 -6.88 46.04 -11.80
CA THR A 458 -5.88 45.59 -12.79
C THR A 458 -4.97 44.54 -12.15
N LEU A 459 -4.83 43.39 -12.81
CA LEU A 459 -4.05 42.23 -12.39
C LEU A 459 -2.97 41.86 -13.43
N PRO A 460 -1.82 41.30 -13.03
CA PRO A 460 -0.77 40.90 -13.97
C PRO A 460 -1.08 39.54 -14.62
N GLY A 461 -1.29 39.53 -15.93
CA GLY A 461 -1.57 38.34 -16.72
C GLY A 461 -2.13 38.68 -18.11
N SER A 462 -1.81 37.87 -19.11
CA SER A 462 -2.32 37.98 -20.49
C SER A 462 -3.58 37.14 -20.74
N ASP A 463 -3.79 36.08 -19.96
CA ASP A 463 -4.69 34.98 -20.28
C ASP A 463 -5.93 35.02 -19.36
N ALA A 464 -7.08 35.41 -19.92
CA ALA A 464 -8.33 35.60 -19.18
C ALA A 464 -8.79 34.37 -18.37
N SER A 465 -8.55 33.15 -18.86
CA SER A 465 -8.87 31.91 -18.15
C SER A 465 -8.03 31.68 -16.89
N GLY A 466 -6.89 32.38 -16.73
CA GLY A 466 -6.01 32.27 -15.56
C GLY A 466 -6.58 32.86 -14.26
N PHE A 467 -7.68 33.60 -14.35
CA PHE A 467 -8.39 34.22 -13.22
C PHE A 467 -9.59 33.38 -12.71
N PHE A 468 -9.73 32.14 -13.20
CA PHE A 468 -10.82 31.22 -12.84
C PHE A 468 -10.28 29.90 -12.25
N PRO A 469 -11.07 29.15 -11.46
CA PRO A 469 -12.42 29.48 -10.99
C PRO A 469 -12.40 30.58 -9.93
N VAL A 470 -13.37 31.51 -10.01
CA VAL A 470 -13.66 32.42 -8.90
C VAL A 470 -14.50 31.65 -7.89
N MET A 471 -14.12 31.67 -6.61
CA MET A 471 -14.77 30.89 -5.55
C MET A 471 -15.43 31.80 -4.52
N ALA A 472 -16.61 31.47 -4.02
CA ALA A 472 -17.23 32.20 -2.90
C ALA A 472 -17.33 31.35 -1.64
N SER A 473 -17.18 32.00 -0.49
CA SER A 473 -17.42 31.43 0.84
C SER A 473 -18.33 32.36 1.63
N PHE A 474 -19.37 31.84 2.29
CA PHE A 474 -20.27 32.62 3.16
C PHE A 474 -20.97 31.77 4.23
N VAL A 475 -21.47 32.45 5.26
CA VAL A 475 -22.27 31.87 6.35
C VAL A 475 -23.62 32.62 6.47
N GLY A 476 -24.71 31.94 6.80
CA GLY A 476 -26.03 32.56 7.01
C GLY A 476 -26.77 32.00 8.22
N GLU A 477 -27.64 32.81 8.83
CA GLU A 477 -28.54 32.41 9.94
C GLU A 477 -29.95 32.02 9.46
N LYS A 478 -30.17 32.01 8.14
CA LYS A 478 -31.43 31.63 7.49
C LYS A 478 -31.16 30.55 6.44
N LEU A 479 -32.14 29.69 6.22
CA LEU A 479 -32.07 28.53 5.34
C LEU A 479 -32.69 28.83 3.98
N ILE A 480 -32.21 28.15 2.94
CA ILE A 480 -32.70 28.26 1.57
C ILE A 480 -33.96 27.41 1.39
N CYS A 481 -34.01 26.19 1.97
CA CYS A 481 -35.17 25.29 1.80
C CYS A 481 -36.31 25.54 2.81
N GLY A 482 -36.17 26.52 3.71
CA GLY A 482 -37.21 26.90 4.68
C GLY A 482 -37.60 25.84 5.72
N VAL A 483 -36.79 24.80 5.95
CA VAL A 483 -37.10 23.69 6.86
C VAL A 483 -36.82 24.10 8.32
N ASP A 484 -37.81 24.00 9.21
CA ASP A 484 -37.67 24.41 10.62
C ASP A 484 -38.36 23.45 11.61
N VAL A 485 -38.12 23.63 12.91
CA VAL A 485 -38.79 22.92 14.01
C VAL A 485 -39.72 23.86 14.76
N LEU A 486 -41.01 23.54 14.76
CA LEU A 486 -42.09 24.35 15.35
C LEU A 486 -42.31 24.05 16.84
N ASP A 487 -42.30 22.77 17.22
CA ASP A 487 -42.62 22.32 18.59
C ASP A 487 -41.95 20.97 18.90
N VAL A 488 -41.71 20.70 20.17
CA VAL A 488 -41.14 19.46 20.69
C VAL A 488 -41.98 18.98 21.88
N GLN A 489 -42.66 17.85 21.73
CA GLN A 489 -43.58 17.32 22.75
C GLN A 489 -43.01 16.08 23.42
N ASN A 490 -43.06 16.01 24.76
CA ASN A 490 -42.69 14.80 25.50
C ASN A 490 -43.88 13.83 25.53
N LEU A 491 -43.65 12.61 25.04
CA LEU A 491 -44.68 11.58 24.84
C LEU A 491 -45.14 10.93 26.16
N GLU A 492 -44.36 11.01 27.24
CA GLU A 492 -44.75 10.52 28.56
C GLU A 492 -45.59 11.55 29.33
N LEU A 493 -45.28 12.84 29.18
CA LEU A 493 -45.93 13.94 29.91
C LEU A 493 -47.07 14.62 29.13
N GLN A 494 -47.18 14.36 27.82
CA GLN A 494 -48.12 15.02 26.90
C GLN A 494 -48.07 16.57 26.96
N ALA A 495 -46.86 17.10 27.19
CA ALA A 495 -46.61 18.53 27.35
C ALA A 495 -45.53 19.02 26.36
N PRO A 496 -45.62 20.29 25.90
CA PRO A 496 -44.55 20.92 25.14
C PRO A 496 -43.29 21.04 26.00
N SER A 497 -42.14 20.85 25.37
CA SER A 497 -40.82 20.75 26.00
C SER A 497 -39.96 21.92 25.58
N ILE A 498 -39.28 22.55 26.54
CA ILE A 498 -38.29 23.59 26.24
C ILE A 498 -37.13 22.95 25.48
N PHE A 499 -36.79 23.53 24.32
CA PHE A 499 -35.67 23.11 23.49
C PHE A 499 -34.86 24.31 23.04
N SER A 500 -33.58 24.08 22.75
CA SER A 500 -32.68 25.07 22.15
C SER A 500 -32.49 24.76 20.66
N LYS A 501 -32.46 25.80 19.82
CA LYS A 501 -32.37 25.68 18.35
C LYS A 501 -31.17 26.46 17.81
N GLU A 502 -30.42 25.85 16.91
CA GLU A 502 -29.32 26.46 16.16
C GLU A 502 -29.57 26.26 14.65
N ILE A 503 -29.40 27.32 13.85
CA ILE A 503 -29.54 27.31 12.38
C ILE A 503 -28.22 27.80 11.80
N LEU A 504 -27.71 27.09 10.79
CA LEU A 504 -26.47 27.43 10.09
C LEU A 504 -26.56 27.10 8.59
N LEU A 505 -26.56 28.11 7.74
CA LEU A 505 -26.30 27.99 6.30
C LEU A 505 -24.80 28.19 6.04
N THR A 506 -24.21 27.36 5.18
CA THR A 506 -22.81 27.47 4.74
C THR A 506 -22.67 27.16 3.25
N SER A 507 -21.71 27.80 2.58
CA SER A 507 -21.23 27.39 1.26
C SER A 507 -20.20 26.27 1.36
N ASP A 508 -20.33 25.20 0.56
CA ASP A 508 -19.36 24.09 0.52
C ASP A 508 -18.50 24.14 -0.77
N GLU A 509 -19.15 24.35 -1.92
CA GLU A 509 -18.52 24.41 -3.25
C GLU A 509 -19.28 25.42 -4.11
N TYR A 510 -18.84 26.67 -4.14
CA TYR A 510 -19.54 27.78 -4.80
C TYR A 510 -18.59 28.45 -5.79
N THR A 511 -18.73 28.16 -7.09
CA THR A 511 -17.70 28.54 -8.10
C THR A 511 -18.30 29.11 -9.37
N CYS A 512 -17.67 30.16 -9.89
CA CYS A 512 -17.91 30.71 -11.22
C CYS A 512 -16.73 30.34 -12.13
N GLN A 513 -17.01 29.79 -13.31
CA GLN A 513 -15.99 29.23 -14.22
C GLN A 513 -16.04 29.86 -15.61
N SER A 514 -14.88 30.03 -16.26
CA SER A 514 -14.85 30.47 -17.66
C SER A 514 -15.19 29.31 -18.58
N GLY A 515 -16.01 29.56 -19.60
CA GLY A 515 -16.44 28.58 -20.61
C GLY A 515 -15.33 28.05 -21.53
N CYS A 516 -14.05 28.24 -21.19
CA CYS A 516 -12.88 27.76 -21.92
C CYS A 516 -11.74 27.36 -20.96
N LEU A 517 -11.19 26.14 -21.17
CA LEU A 517 -9.90 25.66 -20.64
C LEU A 517 -9.80 25.38 -19.11
N GLY A 518 -10.58 24.42 -18.60
CA GLY A 518 -10.54 23.99 -17.19
C GLY A 518 -9.47 22.97 -16.77
N ASP A 519 -8.58 22.50 -17.66
CA ASP A 519 -7.88 21.21 -17.47
C ASP A 519 -6.45 21.26 -16.88
N HIS A 520 -5.80 22.43 -16.78
CA HIS A 520 -4.32 22.47 -16.82
C HIS A 520 -3.52 22.55 -15.51
N PHE A 521 -4.07 22.94 -14.35
CA PHE A 521 -3.24 23.39 -13.20
C PHE A 521 -3.19 22.51 -11.93
N LEU A 522 -4.06 21.50 -11.77
CA LEU A 522 -4.15 20.70 -10.53
C LEU A 522 -3.39 19.35 -10.56
N SER A 523 -2.51 19.13 -11.54
CA SER A 523 -1.86 17.83 -11.83
C SER A 523 -0.50 17.60 -11.14
N ALA A 524 -0.13 18.41 -10.15
CA ALA A 524 1.22 18.42 -9.56
C ALA A 524 1.45 17.55 -8.30
N GLN A 525 0.42 17.24 -7.51
CA GLN A 525 0.58 16.59 -6.19
C GLN A 525 -0.49 15.53 -5.83
N ARG A 526 -0.42 14.35 -6.47
CA ARG A 526 -0.82 13.06 -5.87
C ARG A 526 -0.33 11.87 -6.71
N ILE A 527 0.82 11.28 -6.35
CA ILE A 527 1.33 10.03 -6.96
C ILE A 527 1.40 8.97 -5.86
N GLY A 528 0.37 8.11 -5.77
CA GLY A 528 0.28 7.12 -4.68
C GLY A 528 -0.98 6.26 -4.66
N SER A 529 -1.39 5.68 -5.80
CA SER A 529 -2.57 4.82 -5.90
C SER A 529 -2.23 3.30 -5.88
N PRO A 530 -3.14 2.44 -5.36
CA PRO A 530 -2.86 1.02 -5.07
C PRO A 530 -2.63 0.13 -6.31
N THR A 531 -3.03 0.57 -7.50
CA THR A 531 -2.69 -0.06 -8.79
C THR A 531 -1.18 -0.28 -8.94
N THR A 532 -0.37 0.65 -8.41
CA THR A 532 1.10 0.57 -8.32
C THR A 532 1.57 -0.73 -7.66
N MET A 533 0.89 -1.20 -6.61
CA MET A 533 1.29 -2.43 -5.91
C MET A 533 0.98 -3.70 -6.74
N GLN A 534 -0.10 -3.73 -7.52
CA GLN A 534 -0.33 -4.84 -8.47
C GLN A 534 0.69 -4.82 -9.61
N VAL A 535 1.02 -3.64 -10.13
CA VAL A 535 2.07 -3.42 -11.14
C VAL A 535 3.43 -3.92 -10.65
N ILE A 536 3.83 -3.58 -9.43
CA ILE A 536 5.06 -4.08 -8.79
C ILE A 536 5.02 -5.62 -8.67
N LYS A 537 3.93 -6.21 -8.16
CA LYS A 537 3.78 -7.68 -8.02
C LYS A 537 3.78 -8.43 -9.36
N ARG A 538 3.33 -7.83 -10.46
CA ARG A 538 3.44 -8.41 -11.83
C ARG A 538 4.88 -8.28 -12.35
N SER A 539 5.48 -7.09 -12.28
CA SER A 539 6.84 -6.84 -12.79
C SER A 539 7.95 -7.60 -12.01
N GLN A 540 7.75 -7.81 -10.70
CA GLN A 540 8.62 -8.62 -9.85
C GLN A 540 8.61 -10.11 -10.25
N ARG A 541 7.46 -10.65 -10.68
CA ARG A 541 7.39 -12.03 -11.19
C ARG A 541 8.18 -12.20 -12.50
N VAL A 542 8.12 -11.23 -13.41
CA VAL A 542 8.95 -11.22 -14.64
C VAL A 542 10.44 -11.21 -14.32
N HIS A 543 10.86 -10.35 -13.40
CA HIS A 543 12.25 -10.27 -12.95
C HIS A 543 12.72 -11.61 -12.35
N ILE A 544 11.96 -12.17 -11.40
CA ILE A 544 12.25 -13.45 -10.75
C ILE A 544 12.35 -14.58 -11.78
N LEU A 545 11.36 -14.72 -12.67
CA LEU A 545 11.38 -15.73 -13.75
C LEU A 545 12.65 -15.61 -14.60
N THR A 546 13.01 -14.39 -15.01
CA THR A 546 14.21 -14.18 -15.85
C THR A 546 15.50 -14.54 -15.10
N CYS A 547 15.59 -14.18 -13.81
CA CYS A 547 16.71 -14.59 -12.94
C CYS A 547 16.87 -16.12 -12.88
N HIS A 548 15.78 -16.87 -12.76
CA HIS A 548 15.84 -18.34 -12.68
C HIS A 548 16.40 -18.99 -13.94
N HIS A 549 16.01 -18.48 -15.13
CA HIS A 549 16.40 -19.05 -16.41
C HIS A 549 17.86 -18.76 -16.82
N TYR A 550 18.41 -17.60 -16.44
CA TYR A 550 19.77 -17.21 -16.85
C TYR A 550 20.90 -17.78 -15.96
N ASN A 551 20.60 -18.22 -14.73
CA ASN A 551 21.58 -18.83 -13.80
C ASN A 551 22.55 -19.85 -14.44
N PRO A 552 22.09 -20.89 -15.17
CA PRO A 552 22.98 -21.86 -15.83
C PRO A 552 23.67 -21.30 -17.08
N LEU A 553 23.02 -20.38 -17.80
CA LEU A 553 23.57 -19.74 -19.01
C LEU A 553 24.77 -18.85 -18.67
N ASP A 554 24.62 -17.94 -17.70
CA ASP A 554 25.71 -17.06 -17.24
C ASP A 554 26.93 -17.86 -16.79
N SER A 555 26.71 -19.02 -16.18
CA SER A 555 27.75 -19.91 -15.71
C SER A 555 28.52 -20.61 -16.85
N LYS A 556 27.89 -20.81 -18.02
CA LYS A 556 28.58 -21.27 -19.24
C LYS A 556 29.22 -20.13 -20.03
N LEU A 557 28.58 -18.96 -20.08
CA LEU A 557 29.20 -17.75 -20.65
C LEU A 557 30.52 -17.44 -19.92
N SER A 558 30.54 -17.62 -18.60
CA SER A 558 31.72 -17.55 -17.72
C SER A 558 32.88 -18.46 -18.13
N ASP A 559 32.59 -19.70 -18.57
CA ASP A 559 33.60 -20.67 -19.01
C ASP A 559 34.11 -20.37 -20.45
N ILE A 560 33.32 -19.67 -21.29
CA ILE A 560 33.62 -19.40 -22.71
C ILE A 560 34.30 -18.03 -22.93
N PHE A 561 33.85 -17.01 -22.19
CA PHE A 561 34.32 -15.62 -22.30
C PHE A 561 35.26 -15.20 -21.15
N GLY A 562 35.39 -16.03 -20.11
CA GLY A 562 36.19 -15.74 -18.93
C GLY A 562 35.41 -15.02 -17.82
N ARG A 563 35.94 -15.07 -16.59
CA ARG A 563 35.22 -14.60 -15.40
C ARG A 563 34.94 -13.09 -15.43
N LYS A 564 35.92 -12.28 -15.82
CA LYS A 564 35.81 -10.80 -15.84
C LYS A 564 34.77 -10.31 -16.84
N SER A 565 34.86 -10.76 -18.09
CA SER A 565 33.96 -10.32 -19.17
C SER A 565 32.49 -10.63 -18.83
N THR A 566 32.25 -11.78 -18.20
CA THR A 566 30.90 -12.21 -17.81
C THR A 566 30.39 -11.42 -16.61
N LEU A 567 31.20 -11.16 -15.58
CA LEU A 567 30.84 -10.25 -14.47
C LEU A 567 30.47 -8.84 -14.97
N VAL A 568 31.26 -8.30 -15.91
CA VAL A 568 31.01 -6.97 -16.51
C VAL A 568 29.70 -6.97 -17.30
N PHE A 569 29.42 -8.01 -18.08
CA PHE A 569 28.15 -8.18 -18.79
C PHE A 569 26.95 -8.21 -17.83
N ILE A 570 26.98 -9.11 -16.85
CA ILE A 570 25.95 -9.29 -15.81
C ILE A 570 25.62 -7.97 -15.11
N LEU A 571 26.65 -7.27 -14.61
CA LEU A 571 26.50 -6.03 -13.87
C LEU A 571 26.02 -4.86 -14.76
N THR A 572 26.45 -4.82 -16.03
CA THR A 572 25.97 -3.83 -17.00
C THR A 572 24.49 -4.04 -17.33
N PHE A 573 24.05 -5.29 -17.54
CA PHE A 573 22.63 -5.60 -17.77
C PHE A 573 21.76 -5.31 -16.54
N PHE A 574 22.25 -5.61 -15.33
CA PHE A 574 21.56 -5.24 -14.09
C PHE A 574 21.45 -3.72 -13.94
N LEU A 575 22.52 -2.97 -14.18
CA LEU A 575 22.54 -1.51 -14.11
C LEU A 575 21.59 -0.88 -15.13
N VAL A 576 21.71 -1.23 -16.42
CA VAL A 576 20.85 -0.70 -17.50
C VAL A 576 19.38 -1.05 -17.25
N GLY A 577 19.10 -2.30 -16.83
CA GLY A 577 17.75 -2.72 -16.46
C GLY A 577 17.19 -1.95 -15.27
N SER A 578 17.98 -1.71 -14.21
CA SER A 578 17.55 -0.94 -13.05
C SER A 578 17.29 0.53 -13.42
N MET A 579 18.21 1.20 -14.14
CA MET A 579 17.99 2.56 -14.61
C MET A 579 16.75 2.65 -15.52
N GLY A 580 16.53 1.67 -16.40
CA GLY A 580 15.33 1.55 -17.23
C GLY A 580 14.03 1.33 -16.43
N CYS A 581 14.08 0.72 -15.25
CA CYS A 581 12.93 0.60 -14.35
C CYS A 581 12.58 1.95 -13.69
N GLY A 582 13.59 2.74 -13.30
CA GLY A 582 13.38 4.10 -12.78
C GLY A 582 12.84 5.06 -13.84
N ALA A 583 13.32 4.92 -15.08
CA ALA A 583 12.90 5.71 -16.25
C ALA A 583 11.60 5.20 -16.92
N ALA A 584 10.92 4.21 -16.34
CA ALA A 584 9.72 3.62 -16.95
C ALA A 584 8.50 4.55 -16.85
N GLN A 585 7.90 4.81 -18.01
CA GLN A 585 6.64 5.53 -18.19
C GLN A 585 5.47 4.57 -18.43
N THR A 586 5.70 3.43 -19.08
CA THR A 586 4.63 2.42 -19.37
C THR A 586 4.88 1.07 -18.70
N MET A 587 3.80 0.30 -18.47
CA MET A 587 3.88 -1.04 -17.88
C MET A 587 4.69 -2.03 -18.72
N ILE A 588 4.62 -1.92 -20.06
CA ILE A 588 5.40 -2.76 -20.98
C ILE A 588 6.89 -2.40 -20.89
N GLN A 589 7.24 -1.11 -20.87
CA GLN A 589 8.61 -0.64 -20.67
C GLN A 589 9.19 -1.11 -19.32
N LEU A 590 8.41 -1.02 -18.23
CA LEU A 590 8.80 -1.53 -16.91
C LEU A 590 9.01 -3.06 -16.95
N GLY A 591 8.14 -3.81 -17.63
CA GLY A 591 8.27 -5.25 -17.82
C GLY A 591 9.55 -5.64 -18.56
N ILE A 592 9.86 -4.96 -19.67
CA ILE A 592 11.08 -5.15 -20.46
C ILE A 592 12.32 -4.79 -19.64
N ALA A 593 12.32 -3.64 -18.96
CA ALA A 593 13.42 -3.21 -18.10
C ALA A 593 13.67 -4.19 -16.95
N ARG A 594 12.61 -4.77 -16.36
CA ARG A 594 12.70 -5.82 -15.33
C ARG A 594 13.23 -7.15 -15.86
N ALA A 595 12.93 -7.49 -17.11
CA ALA A 595 13.51 -8.66 -17.78
C ALA A 595 15.02 -8.45 -18.00
N ILE A 596 15.43 -7.29 -18.55
CA ILE A 596 16.85 -6.91 -18.71
C ILE A 596 17.59 -6.93 -17.36
N ALA A 597 16.98 -6.34 -16.32
CA ALA A 597 17.49 -6.40 -14.95
C ALA A 597 17.53 -7.83 -14.38
N GLY A 598 16.67 -8.73 -14.85
CA GLY A 598 16.62 -10.14 -14.44
C GLY A 598 17.70 -10.99 -15.10
N ILE A 599 18.08 -10.69 -16.35
CA ILE A 599 19.27 -11.27 -17.01
C ILE A 599 20.51 -10.96 -16.16
N GLY A 600 20.73 -9.70 -15.81
CA GLY A 600 21.82 -9.33 -14.90
C GLY A 600 21.62 -9.82 -13.46
N GLY A 601 20.38 -9.96 -12.99
CA GLY A 601 20.05 -10.40 -11.63
C GLY A 601 20.42 -11.86 -11.34
N ALA A 602 20.35 -12.74 -12.34
CA ALA A 602 20.77 -14.13 -12.26
C ALA A 602 22.23 -14.27 -11.83
N GLY A 603 23.13 -13.85 -12.71
CA GLY A 603 24.56 -14.08 -12.58
C GLY A 603 25.20 -13.44 -11.35
N LEU A 604 24.68 -12.35 -10.80
CA LEU A 604 25.28 -11.65 -9.64
C LEU A 604 25.52 -12.59 -8.45
N MET A 605 24.56 -13.44 -8.10
CA MET A 605 24.69 -14.39 -6.99
C MET A 605 25.57 -15.60 -7.32
N VAL A 606 25.40 -16.14 -8.53
CA VAL A 606 26.10 -17.35 -8.96
C VAL A 606 27.58 -17.06 -9.16
N MET A 607 27.90 -16.00 -9.91
CA MET A 607 29.27 -15.64 -10.29
C MET A 607 30.11 -15.10 -9.14
N SER A 608 29.52 -14.34 -8.21
CA SER A 608 30.26 -13.91 -7.00
C SER A 608 30.70 -15.11 -6.15
N SER A 609 29.85 -16.14 -6.04
CA SER A 609 30.19 -17.41 -5.38
C SER A 609 31.26 -18.20 -6.17
N VAL A 610 31.13 -18.32 -7.49
CA VAL A 610 32.14 -18.98 -8.36
C VAL A 610 33.49 -18.30 -8.28
N VAL A 611 33.54 -16.97 -8.28
CA VAL A 611 34.78 -16.18 -8.17
C VAL A 611 35.44 -16.38 -6.80
N ILE A 612 34.68 -16.44 -5.71
CA ILE A 612 35.20 -16.84 -4.39
C ILE A 612 35.75 -18.27 -4.44
N HIS A 613 35.08 -19.20 -5.12
CA HIS A 613 35.58 -20.57 -5.23
C HIS A 613 36.83 -20.67 -6.11
N ASP A 614 37.00 -19.83 -7.13
CA ASP A 614 38.22 -19.83 -7.96
C ASP A 614 39.41 -19.13 -7.27
N LEU A 615 39.18 -18.09 -6.44
CA LEU A 615 40.25 -17.29 -5.83
C LEU A 615 40.60 -17.69 -4.38
N VAL A 616 39.65 -18.20 -3.60
CA VAL A 616 39.83 -18.43 -2.15
C VAL A 616 40.22 -19.90 -1.86
N PRO A 617 41.24 -20.17 -1.03
CA PRO A 617 41.59 -21.54 -0.61
C PRO A 617 40.42 -22.26 0.09
N MET A 618 40.28 -23.57 -0.19
CA MET A 618 39.20 -24.46 0.28
C MET A 618 38.76 -24.23 1.74
N GLN A 619 39.71 -24.09 2.66
CA GLN A 619 39.47 -23.92 4.10
C GLN A 619 38.75 -22.61 4.45
N GLN A 620 38.99 -21.54 3.67
CA GLN A 620 38.41 -20.22 3.90
C GLN A 620 37.13 -19.97 3.08
N ARG A 621 36.85 -20.77 2.02
CA ARG A 621 35.66 -20.62 1.16
C ARG A 621 34.36 -20.52 1.96
N GLY A 622 34.20 -21.30 3.03
CA GLY A 622 33.02 -21.26 3.91
C GLY A 622 32.85 -19.94 4.69
N GLN A 623 33.95 -19.29 5.08
CA GLN A 623 33.92 -17.99 5.76
C GLN A 623 33.54 -16.87 4.77
N TYR A 624 34.16 -16.82 3.59
CA TYR A 624 33.81 -15.83 2.56
C TYR A 624 32.38 -16.02 2.03
N GLN A 625 31.90 -17.26 1.86
CA GLN A 625 30.50 -17.52 1.51
C GLN A 625 29.54 -17.07 2.62
N SER A 626 29.90 -17.26 3.90
CA SER A 626 29.07 -16.76 5.01
C SER A 626 28.92 -15.24 5.00
N TYR A 627 29.94 -14.50 4.56
CA TYR A 627 29.85 -13.04 4.41
C TYR A 627 28.89 -12.62 3.28
N ILE A 628 28.91 -13.29 2.11
CA ILE A 628 27.90 -13.04 1.06
C ILE A 628 26.49 -13.35 1.57
N ASN A 629 26.27 -14.53 2.14
CA ASN A 629 24.94 -14.96 2.58
C ASN A 629 24.40 -14.08 3.73
N MET A 630 25.27 -13.61 4.62
CA MET A 630 24.93 -12.65 5.68
C MET A 630 24.59 -11.26 5.10
N ALA A 631 25.39 -10.74 4.17
CA ALA A 631 25.12 -9.47 3.50
C ALA A 631 23.79 -9.52 2.72
N GLN A 632 23.50 -10.64 2.05
CA GLN A 632 22.20 -10.90 1.41
C GLN A 632 21.07 -10.86 2.44
N THR A 633 21.20 -11.58 3.56
CA THR A 633 20.16 -11.66 4.61
C THR A 633 19.85 -10.29 5.22
N ILE A 634 20.88 -9.48 5.48
CA ILE A 634 20.74 -8.10 5.95
C ILE A 634 20.07 -7.24 4.86
N GLY A 635 20.54 -7.34 3.61
CA GLY A 635 19.97 -6.62 2.47
C GLY A 635 18.48 -6.92 2.24
N THR A 636 18.05 -8.19 2.33
CA THR A 636 16.62 -8.55 2.22
C THR A 636 15.79 -8.09 3.41
N THR A 637 16.37 -8.03 4.61
CA THR A 637 15.65 -7.58 5.83
C THR A 637 15.48 -6.06 5.82
N VAL A 638 16.53 -5.31 5.51
CA VAL A 638 16.57 -3.85 5.58
C VAL A 638 16.02 -3.20 4.30
N GLY A 639 16.06 -3.91 3.17
CA GLY A 639 15.59 -3.41 1.87
C GLY A 639 14.09 -3.12 1.79
N ALA A 640 13.25 -3.86 2.54
CA ALA A 640 11.81 -3.57 2.56
C ALA A 640 11.49 -2.27 3.36
N PRO A 641 11.96 -2.07 4.60
CA PRO A 641 11.84 -0.78 5.29
C PRO A 641 12.47 0.40 4.53
N LEU A 642 13.69 0.25 3.98
CA LEU A 642 14.30 1.31 3.17
C LEU A 642 13.48 1.62 1.91
N GLY A 643 12.96 0.59 1.23
CA GLY A 643 12.11 0.76 0.05
C GLY A 643 10.81 1.52 0.34
N GLY A 644 10.23 1.34 1.54
CA GLY A 644 9.10 2.14 2.03
C GLY A 644 9.48 3.61 2.21
N ILE A 645 10.50 3.88 3.04
CA ILE A 645 10.98 5.24 3.34
C ILE A 645 11.38 6.00 2.06
N ILE A 646 12.06 5.35 1.10
CA ILE A 646 12.44 5.97 -0.17
C ILE A 646 11.20 6.22 -1.05
N ASN A 647 10.21 5.33 -1.04
CA ASN A 647 8.95 5.54 -1.75
C ASN A 647 8.13 6.70 -1.16
N GLU A 648 8.09 6.83 0.16
CA GLU A 648 7.40 7.92 0.85
C GLU A 648 8.10 9.28 0.63
N ALA A 649 9.42 9.33 0.72
CA ALA A 649 10.18 10.59 0.62
C ALA A 649 10.47 11.03 -0.83
N PHE A 650 10.60 10.10 -1.78
CA PHE A 650 11.04 10.39 -3.15
C PHE A 650 10.26 9.62 -4.24
N GLY A 651 9.34 8.71 -3.90
CA GLY A 651 8.62 7.86 -4.85
C GLY A 651 9.44 6.66 -5.37
N TRP A 652 8.73 5.55 -5.63
CA TRP A 652 9.30 4.23 -5.98
C TRP A 652 10.38 4.22 -7.07
N ARG A 653 10.39 5.19 -8.00
CA ARG A 653 11.40 5.28 -9.07
C ARG A 653 12.82 5.41 -8.51
N HIS A 654 12.99 6.13 -7.40
CA HIS A 654 14.29 6.33 -6.78
C HIS A 654 14.87 5.07 -6.16
N CYS A 655 14.04 4.08 -5.79
CA CYS A 655 14.50 2.75 -5.35
C CYS A 655 15.31 2.01 -6.45
N PHE A 656 15.08 2.33 -7.73
CA PHE A 656 15.85 1.77 -8.85
C PHE A 656 17.09 2.58 -9.20
N TYR A 657 17.04 3.91 -9.07
CA TYR A 657 18.20 4.77 -9.28
C TYR A 657 19.26 4.64 -8.17
N LEU A 658 18.86 4.31 -6.94
CA LEU A 658 19.77 4.04 -5.82
C LEU A 658 20.74 2.87 -6.08
N ASN A 659 20.38 1.93 -6.97
CA ASN A 659 21.28 0.84 -7.40
C ASN A 659 22.43 1.34 -8.30
N GLY A 660 22.30 2.52 -8.91
CA GLY A 660 23.26 3.08 -9.87
C GLY A 660 24.67 3.25 -9.28
N PRO A 661 24.85 4.09 -8.23
CA PRO A 661 26.16 4.33 -7.63
C PRO A 661 26.95 3.08 -7.19
N PRO A 662 26.39 2.11 -6.43
CA PRO A 662 27.13 0.91 -6.07
C PRO A 662 27.46 0.03 -7.28
N CYS A 663 26.57 -0.08 -8.28
CA CYS A 663 26.86 -0.83 -9.51
C CYS A 663 28.00 -0.19 -10.30
N LEU A 664 28.05 1.14 -10.42
CA LEU A 664 29.13 1.86 -11.08
C LEU A 664 30.48 1.67 -10.38
N ILE A 665 30.51 1.69 -9.04
CA ILE A 665 31.72 1.43 -8.24
C ILE A 665 32.22 -0.01 -8.45
N ILE A 666 31.33 -1.00 -8.41
CA ILE A 666 31.70 -2.41 -8.63
C ILE A 666 32.14 -2.63 -10.09
N LEU A 667 31.51 -1.97 -11.06
CA LEU A 667 31.87 -2.03 -12.48
C LEU A 667 33.27 -1.45 -12.73
N TYR A 668 33.60 -0.33 -12.10
CA TYR A 668 34.95 0.24 -12.10
C TYR A 668 35.99 -0.74 -11.52
N VAL A 669 35.68 -1.39 -10.38
CA VAL A 669 36.56 -2.42 -9.80
C VAL A 669 36.73 -3.62 -10.75
N TYR A 670 35.66 -4.11 -11.38
CA TYR A 670 35.75 -5.22 -12.33
C TYR A 670 36.53 -4.85 -13.60
N ILE A 671 36.39 -3.62 -14.11
CA ILE A 671 37.11 -3.18 -15.31
C ILE A 671 38.60 -2.93 -15.02
N TYR A 672 38.95 -2.25 -13.92
CA TYR A 672 40.31 -1.77 -13.67
C TYR A 672 41.13 -2.55 -12.63
N ARG A 673 40.51 -3.39 -11.78
CA ARG A 673 41.22 -4.15 -10.73
C ARG A 673 41.14 -5.67 -10.88
N LEU A 674 40.16 -6.21 -11.62
CA LEU A 674 40.07 -7.64 -11.88
C LEU A 674 40.77 -8.00 -13.21
N GLU A 675 41.66 -8.99 -13.21
CA GLU A 675 42.23 -9.58 -14.43
C GLU A 675 41.28 -10.63 -15.02
N ASN A 676 41.31 -10.87 -16.35
CA ASN A 676 40.44 -11.88 -16.96
C ASN A 676 41.10 -13.27 -16.94
N TYR A 677 40.88 -14.00 -15.85
CA TYR A 677 41.40 -15.35 -15.66
C TYR A 677 40.41 -16.45 -16.10
N ASN A 678 40.91 -17.70 -16.14
CA ASN A 678 40.21 -18.89 -16.60
C ASN A 678 39.74 -18.86 -18.08
N LEU A 679 40.51 -18.19 -18.95
CA LEU A 679 40.31 -18.27 -20.41
C LEU A 679 40.81 -19.62 -20.97
N PRO A 680 40.08 -20.28 -21.90
CA PRO A 680 40.51 -21.53 -22.51
C PRO A 680 41.76 -21.33 -23.37
N LYS A 681 42.85 -22.03 -23.03
CA LYS A 681 44.15 -22.02 -23.74
C LYS A 681 44.10 -22.78 -25.08
N SER A 682 43.31 -22.31 -26.04
CA SER A 682 43.25 -22.85 -27.40
C SER A 682 43.85 -21.86 -28.42
N PRO A 683 45.01 -22.14 -29.03
CA PRO A 683 45.74 -21.16 -29.86
C PRO A 683 45.08 -20.70 -31.19
N GLY A 684 43.85 -21.12 -31.52
CA GLY A 684 43.29 -20.96 -32.87
C GLY A 684 41.83 -20.50 -32.99
N SER A 685 41.15 -20.09 -31.90
CA SER A 685 39.72 -19.73 -31.95
C SER A 685 39.42 -18.29 -31.51
N GLN A 686 39.90 -17.31 -32.29
CA GLN A 686 39.59 -15.89 -32.07
C GLN A 686 38.21 -15.44 -32.60
N ASN A 687 37.55 -16.23 -33.46
CA ASN A 687 36.26 -15.85 -34.04
C ASN A 687 35.13 -15.88 -32.99
N TRP A 688 34.41 -14.77 -32.83
CA TRP A 688 33.26 -14.68 -31.90
C TRP A 688 32.17 -15.71 -32.23
N VAL A 689 31.97 -16.00 -33.53
CA VAL A 689 30.97 -16.97 -34.02
C VAL A 689 31.24 -18.39 -33.51
N SER A 690 32.50 -18.84 -33.41
CA SER A 690 32.80 -20.18 -32.87
C SER A 690 32.61 -20.26 -31.36
N LYS A 691 32.74 -19.14 -30.63
CA LYS A 691 32.40 -19.07 -29.20
C LYS A 691 30.89 -19.21 -28.97
N PHE A 692 30.06 -18.48 -29.71
CA PHE A 692 28.60 -18.59 -29.61
C PHE A 692 28.10 -19.99 -30.01
N ARG A 693 28.68 -20.59 -31.07
CA ARG A 693 28.40 -21.98 -31.47
C ARG A 693 28.78 -23.03 -30.42
N GLY A 694 29.50 -22.65 -29.35
CA GLY A 694 29.83 -23.52 -28.22
C GLY A 694 28.73 -23.68 -27.16
N ILE A 695 27.62 -22.92 -27.24
CA ILE A 695 26.53 -22.91 -26.26
C ILE A 695 25.47 -23.99 -26.60
N ASP A 696 25.00 -24.75 -25.61
CA ASP A 696 23.84 -25.64 -25.79
C ASP A 696 22.53 -24.85 -25.68
N TYR A 697 22.08 -24.33 -26.82
CA TYR A 697 20.80 -23.66 -26.97
C TYR A 697 19.59 -24.59 -26.78
N TRP A 698 19.73 -25.90 -27.02
CA TRP A 698 18.62 -26.86 -26.93
C TRP A 698 18.35 -27.26 -25.47
N GLY A 699 19.40 -27.55 -24.70
CA GLY A 699 19.32 -27.72 -23.26
C GLY A 699 18.80 -26.47 -22.56
N ALA A 700 19.25 -25.28 -22.98
CA ALA A 700 18.76 -24.01 -22.44
C ALA A 700 17.27 -23.78 -22.73
N PHE A 701 16.81 -24.07 -23.95
CA PHE A 701 15.40 -23.96 -24.34
C PHE A 701 14.51 -24.95 -23.58
N LEU A 702 14.90 -26.23 -23.47
CA LEU A 702 14.17 -27.22 -22.68
C LEU A 702 14.02 -26.79 -21.22
N LEU A 703 15.10 -26.30 -20.60
CA LEU A 703 15.11 -25.89 -19.21
C LEU A 703 14.29 -24.60 -18.97
N LEU A 704 14.28 -23.68 -19.92
CA LEU A 704 13.43 -22.49 -19.95
C LEU A 704 11.94 -22.87 -20.00
N VAL A 705 11.55 -23.76 -20.91
CA VAL A 705 10.15 -24.20 -21.05
C VAL A 705 9.70 -25.00 -19.82
N ALA A 706 10.53 -25.91 -19.31
CA ALA A 706 10.23 -26.71 -18.13
C ALA A 706 9.94 -25.85 -16.89
N ASN A 707 10.83 -24.90 -16.57
CA ASN A 707 10.64 -24.00 -15.44
C ASN A 707 9.46 -23.04 -15.68
N THR A 708 9.32 -22.46 -16.88
CA THR A 708 8.21 -21.56 -17.19
C THR A 708 6.86 -22.26 -17.02
N ALA A 709 6.68 -23.45 -17.61
CA ALA A 709 5.44 -24.22 -17.48
C ALA A 709 5.12 -24.56 -16.01
N PHE A 710 6.13 -25.00 -15.24
CA PHE A 710 5.98 -25.31 -13.82
C PHE A 710 5.52 -24.10 -12.98
N VAL A 711 6.16 -22.94 -13.18
CA VAL A 711 5.85 -21.72 -12.41
C VAL A 711 4.51 -21.12 -12.83
N VAL A 712 4.17 -21.14 -14.12
CA VAL A 712 2.87 -20.67 -14.63
C VAL A 712 1.75 -21.54 -14.04
N ALA A 713 1.86 -22.87 -14.13
CA ALA A 713 0.87 -23.79 -13.56
C ALA A 713 0.68 -23.58 -12.05
N THR A 714 1.78 -23.50 -11.29
CA THR A 714 1.72 -23.38 -9.84
C THR A 714 1.33 -21.99 -9.33
N SER A 715 1.54 -20.93 -10.11
CA SER A 715 1.10 -19.57 -9.76
C SER A 715 -0.36 -19.27 -10.11
N PHE A 716 -0.91 -19.86 -11.18
CA PHE A 716 -2.29 -19.61 -11.61
C PHE A 716 -3.30 -20.64 -11.09
N GLY A 717 -2.88 -21.90 -10.92
CA GLY A 717 -3.72 -22.95 -10.34
C GLY A 717 -4.22 -22.58 -8.94
N GLY A 718 -5.51 -22.78 -8.69
CA GLY A 718 -6.17 -22.47 -7.42
C GLY A 718 -6.44 -20.98 -7.15
N ASN A 719 -5.82 -20.08 -7.91
CA ASN A 719 -5.98 -18.63 -7.80
C ASN A 719 -6.91 -18.07 -8.87
N THR A 720 -6.57 -18.26 -10.16
CA THR A 720 -7.36 -17.75 -11.29
C THR A 720 -7.95 -18.86 -12.15
N HIS A 721 -7.27 -20.02 -12.22
CA HIS A 721 -7.77 -21.22 -12.90
C HIS A 721 -7.97 -22.34 -11.88
N ALA A 722 -9.00 -23.16 -12.06
CA ALA A 722 -9.21 -24.35 -11.25
C ALA A 722 -8.07 -25.37 -11.46
N TRP A 723 -7.77 -26.20 -10.45
CA TRP A 723 -6.79 -27.29 -10.61
C TRP A 723 -7.22 -28.36 -11.62
N SER A 724 -8.51 -28.41 -11.96
CA SER A 724 -9.11 -29.25 -13.00
C SER A 724 -9.12 -28.61 -14.39
N ASP A 725 -8.64 -27.37 -14.53
CA ASP A 725 -8.57 -26.68 -15.82
C ASP A 725 -7.56 -27.41 -16.74
N PRO A 726 -7.95 -27.80 -17.98
CA PRO A 726 -7.05 -28.44 -18.93
C PRO A 726 -5.73 -27.68 -19.16
N LEU A 727 -5.72 -26.35 -19.07
CA LEU A 727 -4.51 -25.54 -19.21
C LEU A 727 -3.54 -25.77 -18.03
N ILE A 728 -4.05 -25.82 -16.80
CA ILE A 728 -3.22 -26.09 -15.62
C ILE A 728 -2.73 -27.54 -15.61
N VAL A 729 -3.62 -28.50 -15.93
CA VAL A 729 -3.26 -29.92 -16.00
C VAL A 729 -2.22 -30.19 -17.09
N THR A 730 -2.38 -29.62 -18.29
CA THR A 730 -1.38 -29.78 -19.37
C THR A 730 -0.04 -29.16 -19.00
N LEU A 731 0.01 -27.97 -18.41
CA LEU A 731 1.28 -27.37 -17.96
C LEU A 731 1.95 -28.19 -16.85
N LEU A 732 1.18 -28.78 -15.92
CA LEU A 732 1.70 -29.70 -14.89
C LEU A 732 2.24 -31.02 -15.45
N VAL A 733 1.77 -31.49 -16.61
CA VAL A 733 2.28 -32.69 -17.29
C VAL A 733 3.44 -32.36 -18.23
N VAL A 734 3.40 -31.21 -18.91
CA VAL A 734 4.45 -30.70 -19.80
C VAL A 734 5.72 -30.36 -19.04
N SER A 735 5.62 -29.76 -17.85
CA SER A 735 6.77 -29.45 -16.98
C SER A 735 7.71 -30.66 -16.74
N PRO A 736 7.27 -31.77 -16.11
CA PRO A 736 8.12 -32.92 -15.85
C PRO A 736 8.57 -33.62 -17.15
N LEU A 737 7.75 -33.61 -18.20
CA LEU A 737 8.15 -34.11 -19.52
C LEU A 737 9.36 -33.34 -20.08
N PHE A 738 9.33 -32.00 -20.01
CA PHE A 738 10.44 -31.17 -20.47
C PHE A 738 11.68 -31.25 -19.55
N PHE A 739 11.50 -31.44 -18.24
CA PHE A 739 12.63 -31.76 -17.34
C PHE A 739 13.27 -33.12 -17.66
N LEU A 740 12.48 -34.14 -18.01
CA LEU A 740 12.98 -35.45 -18.45
C LEU A 740 13.71 -35.35 -19.80
N LEU A 741 13.14 -34.63 -20.77
CA LEU A 741 13.78 -34.35 -22.07
C LEU A 741 15.10 -33.57 -21.90
N PHE A 742 15.15 -32.59 -20.99
CA PHE A 742 16.38 -31.88 -20.64
C PHE A 742 17.46 -32.85 -20.12
N GLY A 743 17.11 -33.70 -19.15
CA GLY A 743 18.03 -34.72 -18.62
C GLY A 743 18.52 -35.69 -19.69
N LEU A 744 17.64 -36.15 -20.58
CA LEU A 744 18.01 -37.04 -21.69
C LEU A 744 18.92 -36.35 -22.70
N ASN A 745 18.67 -35.09 -23.04
CA ASN A 745 19.52 -34.28 -23.92
C ASN A 745 20.93 -34.11 -23.34
N GLU A 746 21.03 -33.61 -22.12
CA GLU A 746 22.31 -33.41 -21.42
C GLU A 746 23.12 -34.71 -21.29
N MET A 747 22.45 -35.84 -21.04
CA MET A 747 23.09 -37.16 -20.89
C MET A 747 23.53 -37.82 -22.20
N HIS A 748 22.88 -37.54 -23.34
CA HIS A 748 23.11 -38.24 -24.61
C HIS A 748 23.53 -37.31 -25.75
N TRP A 749 22.66 -36.38 -26.15
CA TRP A 749 22.80 -35.58 -27.39
C TRP A 749 23.66 -34.31 -27.26
N ALA A 750 23.69 -33.68 -26.08
CA ALA A 750 24.39 -32.41 -25.85
C ALA A 750 25.90 -32.52 -26.05
N THR A 751 26.46 -31.84 -27.06
CA THR A 751 27.91 -31.84 -27.33
C THR A 751 28.70 -31.04 -26.29
N ASN A 752 28.13 -29.93 -25.81
CA ASN A 752 28.68 -29.07 -24.74
C ASN A 752 27.63 -28.88 -23.63
N PRO A 753 27.30 -29.92 -22.84
CA PRO A 753 26.21 -29.90 -21.86
C PRO A 753 26.34 -28.77 -20.85
N LEU A 754 25.21 -28.13 -20.50
CA LEU A 754 25.12 -27.08 -19.47
C LEU A 754 25.55 -27.62 -18.09
N ILE A 755 25.15 -28.85 -17.78
CA ILE A 755 25.48 -29.59 -16.56
C ILE A 755 26.34 -30.79 -16.94
N SER A 756 27.61 -30.80 -16.51
CA SER A 756 28.52 -31.89 -16.87
C SER A 756 27.95 -33.27 -16.54
N ARG A 757 28.07 -34.22 -17.49
CA ARG A 757 27.64 -35.62 -17.32
C ARG A 757 28.33 -36.30 -16.12
N THR A 758 29.48 -35.79 -15.67
CA THR A 758 30.18 -36.20 -14.44
C THR A 758 29.42 -35.80 -13.18
N LEU A 759 28.90 -34.56 -13.13
CA LEU A 759 28.17 -34.01 -11.99
C LEU A 759 26.87 -34.77 -11.74
N ILE A 760 26.11 -35.05 -12.80
CA ILE A 760 24.84 -35.79 -12.74
C ILE A 760 25.05 -37.20 -12.17
N LYS A 761 26.19 -37.85 -12.48
CA LYS A 761 26.55 -39.17 -11.94
C LYS A 761 27.11 -39.13 -10.51
N ASN A 762 27.50 -37.96 -9.99
CA ASN A 762 28.04 -37.83 -8.65
C ASN A 762 26.93 -37.70 -7.60
N ARG A 763 26.64 -38.81 -6.90
CA ARG A 763 25.62 -38.90 -5.83
C ARG A 763 25.69 -37.74 -4.81
N ASN A 764 26.87 -37.21 -4.50
CA ASN A 764 27.00 -36.11 -3.54
C ASN A 764 26.45 -34.79 -4.09
N VAL A 765 26.69 -34.51 -5.38
CA VAL A 765 26.19 -33.30 -6.06
C VAL A 765 24.67 -33.33 -6.13
N VAL A 766 24.11 -34.45 -6.60
CA VAL A 766 22.66 -34.65 -6.70
C VAL A 766 22.00 -34.56 -5.31
N ALA A 767 22.57 -35.18 -4.28
CA ALA A 767 22.05 -35.08 -2.92
C ALA A 767 22.07 -33.63 -2.40
N VAL A 768 23.16 -32.88 -2.59
CA VAL A 768 23.26 -31.47 -2.16
C VAL A 768 22.27 -30.56 -2.91
N CYS A 769 22.05 -30.80 -4.20
CA CYS A 769 21.09 -30.03 -5.01
C CYS A 769 19.63 -30.31 -4.59
N LEU A 770 19.23 -31.59 -4.48
CA LEU A 770 17.88 -31.96 -4.02
C LEU A 770 17.62 -31.48 -2.58
N ASN A 771 18.62 -31.58 -1.69
CA ASN A 771 18.56 -31.06 -0.34
C ASN A 771 18.25 -29.55 -0.30
N ASN A 772 18.92 -28.76 -1.16
CA ASN A 772 18.68 -27.32 -1.23
C ASN A 772 17.32 -26.97 -1.86
N PHE A 773 16.82 -27.78 -2.79
CA PHE A 773 15.45 -27.64 -3.31
C PHE A 773 14.42 -27.80 -2.18
N PHE A 774 14.44 -28.93 -1.45
CA PHE A 774 13.48 -29.18 -0.37
C PHE A 774 13.64 -28.23 0.82
N LEU A 775 14.86 -27.81 1.15
CA LEU A 775 15.12 -26.77 2.16
C LEU A 775 14.45 -25.45 1.78
N CYS A 776 14.77 -24.89 0.61
CA CYS A 776 14.21 -23.61 0.17
C CYS A 776 12.69 -23.68 0.04
N ASN A 777 12.15 -24.82 -0.40
CA ASN A 777 10.71 -25.08 -0.48
C ASN A 777 10.03 -25.05 0.91
N SER A 778 10.59 -25.73 1.90
CA SER A 778 10.06 -25.71 3.28
C SER A 778 10.19 -24.31 3.90
N THR A 779 11.35 -23.66 3.77
CA THR A 779 11.60 -22.35 4.36
C THR A 779 10.76 -21.23 3.71
N MET A 780 10.42 -21.30 2.41
CA MET A 780 9.44 -20.37 1.82
C MET A 780 8.01 -20.66 2.25
N THR A 781 7.64 -21.93 2.39
CA THR A 781 6.34 -22.33 2.95
C THR A 781 6.15 -21.73 4.35
N MET A 782 7.14 -21.89 5.23
CA MET A 782 7.14 -21.29 6.56
C MET A 782 7.18 -19.75 6.51
N GLY A 783 8.03 -19.17 5.66
CA GLY A 783 8.12 -17.72 5.49
C GLY A 783 6.84 -17.05 4.98
N PHE A 784 6.00 -17.78 4.25
CA PHE A 784 4.67 -17.35 3.79
C PHE A 784 3.58 -17.55 4.86
N LEU A 785 3.51 -18.74 5.46
CA LEU A 785 2.44 -19.12 6.39
C LEU A 785 2.58 -18.49 7.79
N ILE A 786 3.81 -18.25 8.29
CA ILE A 786 4.03 -17.68 9.62
C ILE A 786 3.42 -16.26 9.77
N PRO A 787 3.66 -15.31 8.83
CA PRO A 787 2.95 -14.03 8.83
C PRO A 787 1.43 -14.18 8.76
N GLN A 788 0.91 -15.12 7.97
CA GLN A 788 -0.54 -15.35 7.85
C GLN A 788 -1.17 -15.90 9.13
N PHE A 789 -0.47 -16.76 9.87
CA PHE A 789 -0.90 -17.21 11.19
C PHE A 789 -0.98 -16.03 12.19
N PHE A 790 0.02 -15.16 12.21
CA PHE A 790 0.00 -13.96 13.07
C PHE A 790 -1.12 -12.99 12.68
N MET A 791 -1.34 -12.72 11.40
CA MET A 791 -2.35 -11.73 10.95
C MET A 791 -3.80 -12.26 11.01
N GLY A 792 -4.02 -13.50 10.59
CA GLY A 792 -5.35 -14.09 10.40
C GLY A 792 -5.87 -14.90 11.59
N VAL A 793 -5.02 -15.69 12.25
CA VAL A 793 -5.43 -16.55 13.39
C VAL A 793 -5.25 -15.83 14.72
N LEU A 794 -4.12 -15.15 14.91
CA LEU A 794 -3.84 -14.35 16.13
C LEU A 794 -4.33 -12.90 16.05
N GLY A 795 -4.92 -12.48 14.93
CA GLY A 795 -5.54 -11.17 14.76
C GLY A 795 -4.60 -9.97 14.82
N TYR A 796 -3.29 -10.15 14.65
CA TYR A 796 -2.33 -9.04 14.71
C TYR A 796 -2.37 -8.15 13.46
N PRO A 797 -2.11 -6.83 13.59
CA PRO A 797 -1.90 -5.96 12.44
C PRO A 797 -0.57 -6.29 11.73
N THR A 798 -0.52 -6.01 10.42
CA THR A 798 0.60 -6.39 9.54
C THR A 798 1.95 -5.86 10.02
N SER A 799 1.99 -4.65 10.57
CA SER A 799 3.18 -4.02 11.12
C SER A 799 3.77 -4.80 12.30
N SER A 800 2.94 -5.27 13.24
CA SER A 800 3.41 -6.08 14.37
C SER A 800 3.72 -7.52 13.98
N ALA A 801 2.98 -8.11 13.03
CA ALA A 801 3.34 -9.40 12.44
C ALA A 801 4.74 -9.36 11.78
N GLY A 802 5.07 -8.27 11.08
CA GLY A 802 6.42 -8.01 10.56
C GLY A 802 7.48 -7.91 11.67
N LEU A 803 7.20 -7.14 12.73
CA LEU A 803 8.08 -7.00 13.90
C LEU A 803 8.36 -8.35 14.58
N TRP A 804 7.35 -9.21 14.73
CA TRP A 804 7.53 -10.56 15.28
C TRP A 804 8.40 -11.47 14.41
N VAL A 805 8.50 -11.21 13.10
CA VAL A 805 9.32 -12.00 12.16
C VAL A 805 10.78 -11.50 12.10
N LEU A 806 11.09 -10.25 12.48
CA LEU A 806 12.47 -9.72 12.44
C LEU A 806 13.51 -10.55 13.23
N PRO A 807 13.25 -11.07 14.44
CA PRO A 807 14.20 -11.94 15.15
C PRO A 807 14.69 -13.13 14.33
N ARG A 808 13.81 -13.71 13.49
CA ARG A 808 14.15 -14.85 12.62
C ARG A 808 15.27 -14.50 11.65
N THR A 809 15.25 -13.33 11.04
CA THR A 809 16.28 -12.95 10.04
C THR A 809 17.63 -12.66 10.69
N ILE A 810 17.63 -12.15 11.93
CA ILE A 810 18.84 -12.05 12.76
C ILE A 810 19.41 -13.45 13.04
N CYS A 811 18.55 -14.42 13.36
CA CYS A 811 18.96 -15.82 13.52
C CYS A 811 19.50 -16.44 12.21
N VAL A 812 18.94 -16.13 11.04
CA VAL A 812 19.50 -16.55 9.73
C VAL A 812 20.91 -16.01 9.53
N ALA A 813 21.13 -14.72 9.80
CA ALA A 813 22.45 -14.09 9.70
C ALA A 813 23.47 -14.73 10.67
N PHE A 814 23.06 -14.97 11.92
CA PHE A 814 23.87 -15.66 12.92
C PHE A 814 24.18 -17.10 12.53
N GLY A 815 23.22 -17.83 11.94
CA GLY A 815 23.41 -19.18 11.41
C GLY A 815 24.45 -19.23 10.28
N CYS A 816 24.35 -18.31 9.32
CA CYS A 816 25.35 -18.17 8.25
C CYS A 816 26.77 -18.00 8.84
N TRP A 817 26.93 -17.06 9.77
CA TRP A 817 28.20 -16.78 10.45
C TRP A 817 28.72 -17.97 11.25
N ALA A 818 27.86 -18.62 12.04
CA ALA A 818 28.20 -19.76 12.87
C ALA A 818 28.67 -20.96 12.02
N ALA A 819 27.99 -21.25 10.92
CA ALA A 819 28.39 -22.28 9.97
C ALA A 819 29.75 -21.96 9.32
N GLY A 820 29.92 -20.75 8.79
CA GLY A 820 31.19 -20.32 8.18
C GLY A 820 32.37 -20.49 9.12
N ARG A 821 32.21 -20.10 10.39
CA ARG A 821 33.26 -20.22 11.42
C ARG A 821 33.45 -21.65 11.93
N TYR A 822 32.40 -22.45 12.07
CA TYR A 822 32.51 -23.87 12.44
C TYR A 822 33.29 -24.64 11.37
N LEU A 823 32.93 -24.47 10.10
CA LEU A 823 33.54 -25.17 8.97
C LEU A 823 35.03 -24.84 8.83
N ALA A 824 35.40 -23.56 8.96
CA ALA A 824 36.79 -23.12 8.92
C ALA A 824 37.67 -23.72 10.03
N VAL A 825 37.10 -23.97 11.23
CA VAL A 825 37.84 -24.50 12.39
C VAL A 825 37.85 -26.04 12.44
N LYS A 826 36.74 -26.69 12.09
CA LYS A 826 36.56 -28.16 12.25
C LYS A 826 36.86 -28.97 10.99
N GLY A 827 36.88 -28.37 9.80
CA GLY A 827 37.22 -29.02 8.52
C GLY A 827 36.33 -30.20 8.10
N LYS A 828 35.16 -30.37 8.74
CA LYS A 828 34.22 -31.48 8.53
C LYS A 828 32.80 -30.93 8.55
N TYR A 829 32.06 -31.08 7.45
CA TYR A 829 30.69 -30.55 7.33
C TYR A 829 29.60 -31.59 7.68
N TYR A 830 29.78 -32.87 7.36
CA TYR A 830 28.68 -33.86 7.36
C TYR A 830 27.88 -33.89 8.67
N HIS A 831 28.55 -34.12 9.81
CA HIS A 831 27.91 -34.17 11.12
C HIS A 831 27.25 -32.85 11.53
N TYR A 832 27.76 -31.70 11.04
CA TYR A 832 27.18 -30.39 11.30
C TYR A 832 25.91 -30.16 10.47
N VAL A 833 25.90 -30.54 9.19
CA VAL A 833 24.67 -30.44 8.37
C VAL A 833 23.58 -31.38 8.92
N VAL A 834 23.93 -32.61 9.33
CA VAL A 834 22.96 -33.57 9.89
C VAL A 834 22.36 -33.08 11.22
N THR A 835 23.15 -32.56 12.17
CA THR A 835 22.59 -32.07 13.45
C THR A 835 21.76 -30.81 13.27
N VAL A 836 22.19 -29.88 12.40
CA VAL A 836 21.41 -28.67 12.10
C VAL A 836 20.12 -29.00 11.34
N MET A 837 20.12 -30.01 10.45
CA MET A 837 18.90 -30.51 9.82
C MET A 837 17.93 -31.18 10.80
N ALA A 838 18.44 -31.85 11.85
CA ALA A 838 17.59 -32.34 12.93
C ALA A 838 16.89 -31.17 13.66
N PHE A 839 17.60 -30.06 13.91
CA PHE A 839 16.99 -28.85 14.48
C PHE A 839 15.98 -28.18 13.54
N GLN A 840 16.23 -28.14 12.22
CA GLN A 840 15.26 -27.67 11.23
C GLN A 840 13.97 -28.52 11.27
N LEU A 841 14.10 -29.85 11.31
CA LEU A 841 12.95 -30.77 11.37
C LEU A 841 12.17 -30.66 12.69
N VAL A 842 12.86 -30.55 13.83
CA VAL A 842 12.21 -30.34 15.14
C VAL A 842 11.49 -28.98 15.18
N SER A 843 12.09 -27.94 14.60
CA SER A 843 11.43 -26.63 14.43
C SER A 843 10.19 -26.75 13.53
N ALA A 844 10.28 -27.44 12.39
CA ALA A 844 9.15 -27.64 11.49
C ALA A 844 7.94 -28.30 12.20
N ILE A 845 8.21 -29.35 12.98
CA ILE A 845 7.20 -30.06 13.77
C ILE A 845 6.64 -29.16 14.88
N SER A 846 7.47 -28.32 15.51
CA SER A 846 7.03 -27.35 16.52
C SER A 846 6.14 -26.25 15.93
N ILE A 847 6.43 -25.76 14.73
CA ILE A 847 5.65 -24.74 14.01
C ILE A 847 4.29 -25.31 13.57
N TYR A 848 4.25 -26.57 13.12
CA TYR A 848 3.01 -27.27 12.80
C TYR A 848 2.06 -27.42 14.00
N GLN A 849 2.58 -27.49 15.24
CA GLN A 849 1.79 -27.62 16.47
C GLN A 849 1.27 -26.29 17.04
N TRP A 850 1.41 -25.15 16.35
CA TRP A 850 0.96 -23.85 16.85
C TRP A 850 -0.57 -23.71 16.86
N THR A 851 -1.17 -23.74 18.05
CA THR A 851 -2.55 -23.27 18.31
C THR A 851 -2.56 -21.84 18.84
N PRO A 852 -3.70 -21.11 18.84
CA PRO A 852 -3.80 -19.76 19.40
C PRO A 852 -3.40 -19.66 20.88
N GLU A 853 -3.52 -20.77 21.61
CA GLU A 853 -3.18 -20.91 23.03
C GLU A 853 -1.67 -21.11 23.28
N THR A 854 -0.88 -21.43 22.24
CA THR A 854 0.56 -21.70 22.43
C THR A 854 1.30 -20.46 22.96
N PRO A 855 2.16 -20.61 23.97
CA PRO A 855 2.81 -19.47 24.60
C PRO A 855 3.80 -18.80 23.63
N ARG A 856 3.72 -17.47 23.50
CA ARG A 856 4.48 -16.68 22.51
C ARG A 856 5.98 -16.93 22.50
N TRP A 857 6.59 -17.26 23.64
CA TRP A 857 8.02 -17.60 23.72
C TRP A 857 8.36 -18.89 22.96
N LEU A 858 7.44 -19.86 22.90
CA LEU A 858 7.62 -21.12 22.18
C LEU A 858 7.45 -20.93 20.66
N GLN A 859 6.49 -20.08 20.25
CA GLN A 859 6.35 -19.64 18.86
C GLN A 859 7.64 -18.94 18.38
N MET A 860 8.14 -17.98 19.17
CA MET A 860 9.41 -17.32 18.90
C MET A 860 10.60 -18.29 18.90
N LEU A 861 10.66 -19.25 19.82
CA LEU A 861 11.75 -20.24 19.85
C LEU A 861 11.76 -21.10 18.58
N GLY A 862 10.62 -21.68 18.20
CA GLY A 862 10.50 -22.50 16.99
C GLY A 862 10.94 -21.73 15.74
N MET A 863 10.42 -20.51 15.55
CA MET A 863 10.74 -19.65 14.41
C MET A 863 12.22 -19.23 14.37
N ASN A 864 12.82 -18.88 15.52
CA ASN A 864 14.23 -18.48 15.58
C ASN A 864 15.18 -19.66 15.35
N VAL A 865 14.83 -20.87 15.79
CA VAL A 865 15.57 -22.10 15.48
C VAL A 865 15.50 -22.43 13.97
N GLU A 866 14.34 -22.21 13.32
CA GLU A 866 14.20 -22.34 11.85
C GLU A 866 15.18 -21.41 11.13
N GLY A 867 15.17 -20.12 11.49
CA GLY A 867 16.07 -19.14 10.88
C GLY A 867 17.55 -19.52 11.05
N TYR A 868 17.96 -19.85 12.27
CA TYR A 868 19.33 -20.28 12.55
C TYR A 868 19.74 -21.53 11.76
N ALA A 869 18.87 -22.54 11.72
CA ALA A 869 19.16 -23.79 11.04
C ALA A 869 19.24 -23.58 9.51
N PHE A 870 18.25 -22.90 8.91
CA PHE A 870 18.26 -22.53 7.51
C PHE A 870 19.57 -21.83 7.10
N GLY A 871 19.94 -20.74 7.77
CA GLY A 871 21.15 -19.97 7.43
C GLY A 871 22.44 -20.81 7.55
N SER A 872 22.51 -21.64 8.59
CA SER A 872 23.63 -22.55 8.82
C SER A 872 23.78 -23.60 7.71
N ILE A 873 22.67 -24.22 7.31
CA ILE A 873 22.62 -25.22 6.22
C ILE A 873 22.95 -24.56 4.87
N PHE A 874 22.45 -23.35 4.62
CA PHE A 874 22.60 -22.64 3.35
C PHE A 874 24.08 -22.31 3.04
N VAL A 875 24.89 -22.04 4.07
CA VAL A 875 26.36 -21.97 3.96
C VAL A 875 26.99 -23.36 3.85
N ALA A 876 26.64 -24.29 4.76
CA ALA A 876 27.34 -25.57 4.86
C ALA A 876 27.16 -26.49 3.65
N THR A 877 25.98 -26.48 3.02
CA THR A 877 25.71 -27.24 1.80
C THR A 877 26.42 -26.68 0.57
N MET A 878 26.65 -25.37 0.51
CA MET A 878 27.48 -24.75 -0.54
C MET A 878 28.93 -25.26 -0.46
N VAL A 879 29.48 -25.36 0.75
CA VAL A 879 30.82 -25.93 0.97
C VAL A 879 30.84 -27.44 0.66
N ALA A 880 29.78 -28.17 1.03
CA ALA A 880 29.64 -29.61 0.76
C ALA A 880 29.54 -29.96 -0.75
N LEU A 881 29.01 -29.04 -1.58
CA LEU A 881 29.03 -29.13 -3.03
C LEU A 881 30.48 -29.14 -3.54
N VAL A 882 31.21 -28.05 -3.30
CA VAL A 882 32.54 -27.79 -3.85
C VAL A 882 33.59 -28.76 -3.30
N ALA A 883 33.38 -29.32 -2.10
CA ALA A 883 34.30 -30.28 -1.47
C ALA A 883 34.51 -31.60 -2.24
N GLY A 884 33.63 -31.95 -3.19
CA GLY A 884 33.63 -33.24 -3.90
C GLY A 884 33.71 -33.13 -5.43
N ILE A 885 34.16 -32.00 -5.97
CA ILE A 885 34.11 -31.64 -7.41
C ILE A 885 35.46 -31.05 -7.84
N GLU A 886 35.84 -31.22 -9.11
CA GLU A 886 37.03 -30.57 -9.67
C GLU A 886 36.81 -29.05 -9.87
N GLN A 887 37.87 -28.25 -9.71
CA GLN A 887 37.79 -26.79 -9.85
C GLN A 887 37.17 -26.37 -11.20
N LYS A 888 37.49 -27.11 -12.29
CA LYS A 888 36.95 -26.89 -13.64
C LYS A 888 35.41 -27.03 -13.73
N GLU A 889 34.81 -27.93 -12.96
CA GLU A 889 33.35 -28.15 -12.97
C GLU A 889 32.58 -27.30 -11.95
N THR A 890 33.30 -26.52 -11.11
CA THR A 890 32.71 -25.78 -9.99
C THR A 890 31.65 -24.77 -10.44
N ALA A 891 31.84 -24.06 -11.57
CA ALA A 891 30.85 -23.12 -12.08
C ALA A 891 29.52 -23.79 -12.46
N SER A 892 29.58 -24.90 -13.21
CA SER A 892 28.42 -25.70 -13.62
C SER A 892 27.72 -26.34 -12.40
N ALA A 893 28.47 -26.79 -11.40
CA ALA A 893 27.90 -27.31 -10.16
C ALA A 893 27.20 -26.22 -9.32
N THR A 894 27.84 -25.05 -9.17
CA THR A 894 27.27 -23.92 -8.42
C THR A 894 25.99 -23.40 -9.09
N SER A 895 25.93 -23.37 -10.43
CA SER A 895 24.73 -22.96 -11.15
C SER A 895 23.56 -23.95 -10.96
N MET A 896 23.83 -25.25 -10.99
CA MET A 896 22.85 -26.30 -10.69
C MET A 896 22.31 -26.16 -9.26
N LEU A 897 23.16 -25.84 -8.29
CA LEU A 897 22.73 -25.61 -6.90
C LEU A 897 21.83 -24.37 -6.77
N PHE A 898 22.18 -23.26 -7.42
CA PHE A 898 21.37 -22.05 -7.41
C PHE A 898 20.03 -22.23 -8.13
N LEU A 899 19.99 -22.98 -9.24
CA LEU A 899 18.77 -23.39 -9.93
C LEU A 899 17.85 -24.19 -8.99
N CYS A 900 18.37 -25.21 -8.30
CA CYS A 900 17.58 -25.99 -7.34
C CYS A 900 17.06 -25.14 -6.17
N ARG A 901 17.87 -24.19 -5.66
CA ARG A 901 17.43 -23.21 -4.65
C ARG A 901 16.30 -22.33 -5.17
N SER A 902 16.46 -21.77 -6.37
CA SER A 902 15.52 -20.81 -6.95
C SER A 902 14.18 -21.45 -7.29
N THR A 903 14.19 -22.63 -7.92
CA THR A 903 12.96 -23.40 -8.19
C THR A 903 12.31 -23.86 -6.88
N GLY A 904 13.08 -24.25 -5.87
CA GLY A 904 12.56 -24.63 -4.54
C GLY A 904 11.88 -23.49 -3.78
N TRP A 905 12.47 -22.29 -3.75
CA TRP A 905 11.82 -21.10 -3.18
C TRP A 905 10.45 -20.84 -3.85
N LEU A 906 10.40 -20.96 -5.18
CA LEU A 906 9.25 -20.61 -6.01
C LEU A 906 8.13 -21.66 -5.92
N SER A 907 8.46 -22.95 -5.88
CA SER A 907 7.49 -24.01 -5.55
C SER A 907 6.97 -23.87 -4.13
N GLY A 908 7.83 -23.55 -3.15
CA GLY A 908 7.44 -23.41 -1.75
C GLY A 908 6.35 -22.36 -1.54
N GLY A 909 6.54 -21.16 -2.09
CA GLY A 909 5.52 -20.10 -2.01
C GLY A 909 4.24 -20.45 -2.78
N SER A 910 4.36 -21.00 -3.99
CA SER A 910 3.21 -21.26 -4.86
C SER A 910 2.36 -22.44 -4.40
N LEU A 911 2.97 -23.57 -4.03
CA LEU A 911 2.25 -24.75 -3.53
C LEU A 911 1.65 -24.51 -2.15
N SER A 912 2.31 -23.77 -1.26
CA SER A 912 1.72 -23.46 0.06
C SER A 912 0.52 -22.53 -0.04
N ALA A 913 0.58 -21.49 -0.88
CA ALA A 913 -0.57 -20.64 -1.19
C ALA A 913 -1.74 -21.45 -1.81
N ALA A 914 -1.44 -22.37 -2.72
CA ALA A 914 -2.41 -23.26 -3.33
C ALA A 914 -3.09 -24.21 -2.33
N ILE A 915 -2.29 -24.89 -1.50
CA ILE A 915 -2.77 -25.82 -0.47
C ILE A 915 -3.60 -25.07 0.57
N LEU A 916 -3.18 -23.87 0.98
CA LEU A 916 -3.95 -23.01 1.86
C LEU A 916 -5.31 -22.62 1.25
N GLN A 917 -5.35 -22.10 0.03
CA GLN A 917 -6.59 -21.66 -0.61
C GLN A 917 -7.57 -22.82 -0.90
N ALA A 918 -7.06 -23.99 -1.31
CA ALA A 918 -7.88 -25.17 -1.55
C ALA A 918 -8.50 -25.72 -0.25
N ASN A 919 -7.72 -25.82 0.83
CA ASN A 919 -8.23 -26.26 2.13
C ASN A 919 -9.14 -25.20 2.76
N LEU A 920 -8.82 -23.91 2.63
CA LEU A 920 -9.67 -22.81 3.12
C LEU A 920 -11.06 -22.85 2.45
N LYS A 921 -11.13 -22.96 1.11
CA LYS A 921 -12.43 -23.14 0.42
C LYS A 921 -13.16 -24.38 0.93
N THR A 922 -12.47 -25.51 1.03
CA THR A 922 -13.06 -26.78 1.48
C THR A 922 -13.58 -26.74 2.92
N ASN A 923 -12.88 -26.04 3.82
CA ASN A 923 -13.26 -25.92 5.23
C ASN A 923 -14.41 -24.92 5.41
N LEU A 924 -14.41 -23.79 4.68
CA LEU A 924 -15.49 -22.82 4.74
C LEU A 924 -16.80 -23.39 4.17
N VAL A 925 -16.77 -24.08 3.03
CA VAL A 925 -17.94 -24.78 2.44
C VAL A 925 -18.53 -25.84 3.39
N LYS A 926 -17.70 -26.47 4.24
CA LYS A 926 -18.17 -27.42 5.28
C LYS A 926 -18.73 -26.76 6.54
N SER A 927 -18.42 -25.48 6.78
CA SER A 927 -18.65 -24.82 8.06
C SER A 927 -19.65 -23.66 7.99
N ILE A 928 -19.94 -23.14 6.80
CA ILE A 928 -20.93 -22.09 6.53
C ILE A 928 -22.01 -22.70 5.63
N THR A 929 -23.23 -22.81 6.15
CA THR A 929 -24.39 -23.34 5.43
C THR A 929 -25.55 -22.35 5.47
N GLY A 930 -25.98 -21.87 4.31
CA GLY A 930 -27.04 -20.87 4.17
C GLY A 930 -27.08 -20.28 2.74
N PRO A 931 -28.12 -19.49 2.40
CA PRO A 931 -28.29 -18.95 1.04
C PRO A 931 -27.23 -17.91 0.65
N GLU A 932 -26.55 -17.29 1.62
CA GLU A 932 -25.46 -16.32 1.40
C GLU A 932 -24.06 -16.93 1.60
N ALA A 933 -23.95 -18.27 1.72
CA ALA A 933 -22.69 -18.92 2.05
C ALA A 933 -21.58 -18.65 1.03
N ASP A 934 -21.88 -18.77 -0.28
CA ASP A 934 -20.87 -18.64 -1.34
C ASP A 934 -20.28 -17.22 -1.45
N SER A 935 -21.09 -16.17 -1.28
CA SER A 935 -20.58 -14.79 -1.28
C SER A 935 -19.71 -14.49 -0.05
N ILE A 936 -20.07 -15.01 1.12
CA ILE A 936 -19.24 -14.92 2.33
C ILE A 936 -17.91 -15.69 2.14
N ILE A 937 -17.95 -16.87 1.49
CA ILE A 937 -16.76 -17.67 1.17
C ILE A 937 -15.81 -16.92 0.23
N GLU A 938 -16.33 -16.25 -0.80
CA GLU A 938 -15.55 -15.42 -1.73
C GLU A 938 -14.94 -14.18 -1.02
N PHE A 939 -15.74 -13.50 -0.20
CA PHE A 939 -15.35 -12.33 0.58
C PHE A 939 -14.23 -12.63 1.60
N VAL A 940 -14.27 -13.80 2.25
CA VAL A 940 -13.21 -14.28 3.15
C VAL A 940 -11.96 -14.70 2.37
N ARG A 941 -12.09 -15.37 1.23
CA ARG A 941 -10.95 -15.86 0.44
C ARG A 941 -10.16 -14.74 -0.24
N THR A 942 -10.78 -13.60 -0.52
CA THR A 942 -10.15 -12.43 -1.13
C THR A 942 -9.35 -11.57 -0.15
N SER A 943 -9.71 -11.50 1.14
CA SER A 943 -8.89 -10.83 2.15
C SER A 943 -9.03 -11.40 3.57
N ILE A 944 -7.92 -11.87 4.11
CA ILE A 944 -7.81 -12.39 5.49
C ILE A 944 -8.10 -11.30 6.54
N THR A 945 -7.87 -10.02 6.25
CA THR A 945 -8.18 -8.94 7.21
C THR A 945 -9.69 -8.70 7.34
N LYS A 946 -10.44 -8.86 6.23
CA LYS A 946 -11.91 -8.68 6.20
C LYS A 946 -12.67 -9.66 7.11
N ILE A 947 -12.03 -10.73 7.59
CA ILE A 947 -12.57 -11.65 8.61
C ILE A 947 -13.03 -10.90 9.88
N ARG A 948 -12.45 -9.73 10.17
CA ARG A 948 -12.81 -8.87 11.32
C ARG A 948 -14.09 -8.05 11.15
N THR A 949 -14.65 -7.99 9.94
CA THR A 949 -15.90 -7.26 9.63
C THR A 949 -17.14 -8.15 9.63
N LEU A 950 -16.97 -9.46 9.86
CA LEU A 950 -18.06 -10.42 10.00
C LEU A 950 -18.68 -10.38 11.41
N SER A 951 -19.87 -10.96 11.57
CA SER A 951 -20.47 -11.17 12.89
C SER A 951 -19.57 -12.06 13.76
N PRO A 952 -19.55 -11.88 15.10
CA PRO A 952 -18.61 -12.58 15.98
C PRO A 952 -18.77 -14.12 15.94
N GLU A 953 -19.99 -14.61 15.68
CA GLU A 953 -20.28 -16.04 15.51
C GLU A 953 -19.61 -16.60 14.24
N LEU A 954 -19.80 -15.93 13.09
CA LEU A 954 -19.13 -16.30 11.83
C LEU A 954 -17.62 -16.14 11.94
N GLN A 955 -17.13 -15.11 12.65
CA GLN A 955 -15.71 -14.85 12.84
C GLN A 955 -14.99 -16.03 13.51
N ILE A 956 -15.59 -16.64 14.55
CA ILE A 956 -15.02 -17.82 15.24
C ILE A 956 -14.94 -19.01 14.27
N VAL A 957 -16.00 -19.25 13.50
CA VAL A 957 -16.07 -20.35 12.51
C VAL A 957 -15.02 -20.16 11.40
N VAL A 958 -14.89 -18.95 10.88
CA VAL A 958 -13.94 -18.59 9.81
C VAL A 958 -12.48 -18.66 10.30
N ILE A 959 -12.18 -18.16 11.51
CA ILE A 959 -10.83 -18.26 12.10
C ILE A 959 -10.44 -19.73 12.29
N LYS A 960 -11.37 -20.60 12.74
CA LYS A 960 -11.10 -22.03 12.86
C LYS A 960 -10.84 -22.69 11.50
N ALA A 961 -11.70 -22.44 10.51
CA ALA A 961 -11.52 -22.96 9.14
C ALA A 961 -10.17 -22.52 8.52
N LEU A 962 -9.73 -21.30 8.82
CA LEU A 962 -8.43 -20.76 8.43
C LEU A 962 -7.26 -21.42 9.19
N GLN A 963 -7.39 -21.64 10.50
CA GLN A 963 -6.38 -22.35 11.30
C GLN A 963 -6.16 -23.77 10.75
N ASP A 964 -7.25 -24.51 10.51
CA ASP A 964 -7.19 -25.88 9.98
C ASP A 964 -6.56 -25.93 8.57
N ALA A 965 -6.81 -24.89 7.74
CA ALA A 965 -6.19 -24.74 6.42
C ALA A 965 -4.68 -24.38 6.51
N ILE A 966 -4.28 -23.54 7.47
CA ILE A 966 -2.87 -23.23 7.73
C ILE A 966 -2.14 -24.46 8.27
N HIS A 967 -2.72 -25.21 9.22
CA HIS A 967 -2.16 -26.48 9.72
C HIS A 967 -1.96 -27.49 8.59
N SER A 968 -2.94 -27.63 7.69
CA SER A 968 -2.84 -28.47 6.50
C SER A 968 -1.69 -28.05 5.58
N SER A 969 -1.43 -26.75 5.42
CA SER A 969 -0.30 -26.27 4.63
C SER A 969 1.04 -26.29 5.38
N MET A 970 1.06 -26.26 6.72
CA MET A 970 2.27 -26.46 7.53
C MET A 970 2.72 -27.93 7.49
N LEU A 971 1.78 -28.89 7.39
CA LEU A 971 2.10 -30.31 7.24
C LEU A 971 2.94 -30.59 5.98
N TYR A 972 2.71 -29.84 4.89
CA TYR A 972 3.55 -29.88 3.68
C TYR A 972 4.99 -29.38 3.93
N ALA A 973 5.17 -28.38 4.80
CA ALA A 973 6.49 -27.92 5.24
C ALA A 973 7.21 -29.01 6.08
N VAL A 974 6.49 -29.69 6.97
CA VAL A 974 7.02 -30.83 7.73
C VAL A 974 7.41 -31.98 6.80
N ALA A 975 6.55 -32.39 5.87
CA ALA A 975 6.82 -33.47 4.93
C ALA A 975 8.06 -33.17 4.05
N THR A 976 8.19 -31.94 3.56
CA THR A 976 9.36 -31.54 2.76
C THR A 976 10.62 -31.40 3.62
N SER A 977 10.52 -31.01 4.90
CA SER A 977 11.61 -31.08 5.87
C SER A 977 12.06 -32.52 6.18
N VAL A 978 11.15 -33.49 6.31
CA VAL A 978 11.47 -34.92 6.50
C VAL A 978 12.24 -35.47 5.29
N ILE A 979 11.77 -35.17 4.07
CA ILE A 979 12.47 -35.55 2.83
C ILE A 979 13.87 -34.92 2.78
N CYS A 980 13.98 -33.64 3.16
CA CYS A 980 15.25 -32.92 3.22
C CYS A 980 16.25 -33.56 4.21
N PHE A 981 15.79 -33.93 5.40
CA PHE A 981 16.59 -34.66 6.40
C PHE A 981 17.05 -36.02 5.86
N GLY A 982 16.15 -36.81 5.26
CA GLY A 982 16.49 -38.10 4.64
C GLY A 982 17.57 -37.99 3.55
N ILE A 983 17.48 -36.98 2.68
CA ILE A 983 18.49 -36.71 1.65
C ILE A 983 19.83 -36.26 2.26
N THR A 984 19.81 -35.56 3.40
CA THR A 984 21.03 -35.16 4.12
C THR A 984 21.86 -36.38 4.52
N CYS A 985 21.21 -37.43 5.03
CA CYS A 985 21.86 -38.69 5.40
C CYS A 985 22.45 -39.48 4.22
N LEU A 986 22.11 -39.13 2.96
CA LEU A 986 22.67 -39.74 1.76
C LEU A 986 23.95 -39.04 1.25
N MET A 987 24.29 -37.86 1.79
CA MET A 987 25.51 -37.13 1.44
C MET A 987 26.76 -37.94 1.82
N LYS A 988 27.84 -37.79 1.06
CA LYS A 988 29.15 -38.35 1.43
C LYS A 988 29.87 -37.39 2.38
N ASN A 989 30.66 -37.93 3.29
CA ASN A 989 31.48 -37.15 4.24
C ASN A 989 32.89 -36.92 3.65
N TYR A 990 33.08 -35.82 2.92
CA TYR A 990 34.41 -35.40 2.46
C TYR A 990 35.13 -34.55 3.52
N SER A 991 36.44 -34.77 3.68
CA SER A 991 37.30 -33.95 4.55
C SER A 991 37.74 -32.68 3.83
N LEU A 992 37.59 -31.53 4.46
CA LEU A 992 38.06 -30.24 3.91
C LEU A 992 39.58 -30.03 4.09
N HIS A 993 40.26 -30.95 4.77
CA HIS A 993 41.72 -30.93 4.98
C HIS A 993 42.52 -31.63 3.86
N ARG A 994 41.96 -31.77 2.66
CA ARG A 994 42.73 -32.27 1.51
C ARG A 994 43.76 -31.20 1.11
N LYS A 995 45.04 -31.57 1.08
CA LYS A 995 46.11 -30.80 0.43
C LYS A 995 45.94 -30.87 -1.09
#